data_AF-A0A2S7KW32-F1
#
_entry.id   AF-A0A2S7KW32-F1
#
_cell.length_a   1.000
_cell.length_b   1.000
_cell.length_c   1.000
_cell.angle_alpha   90.00
_cell.angle_beta   90.00
_cell.angle_gamma   90.00
#
_symmetry.space_group_name_H-M   'P 1'
#
loop_
_entity.id
_entity.type
_entity.pdbx_description
1 polymer ?
#
loop_
_entity_poly.entity_id
_entity_poly.type
_entity_poly.pdbx_seq_one_letter_code
_entity_poly.pdbx_strand_id
1 'polypeptide(L)'
;MKIKYQQAAGRGLMNQTAFDLRMNYLETLSKDISKVVKSESIALSQIQNNIESFIGTVEIPLGLIGPLLFIDKNNKTELVHSAIATTEGALVASLNRGAKAISESGGFEAHIVHQKMVRTPMYTFKRLSESVAFDEWIKSNFKKIKDQAQMHSNHAELLEIASVILGKIVHLKFVYSTSDASGQNMTTSCTWNACLWIEENFELATSIEILNFVIEGNGASDKKVSFYAMQNGRGCHVISECFLTNEVIEKTLRTNAKEMFSSYTHSLSISRLDGMVGHNVNVANAIAGIYASTGQDLACIHESSIGILQIELTDEGLYLSLVLPNLVVGTVGGGTHLPVPSKILELMGCKGAGKIERFAKLIAGFALSIEISTLAAIVSGQFARAHQKLGRNKPVKWLLRSEVDADFIKTHVPYFHAEISSVSFNNEIEVENGILTDLTKKITKKAIGFIQADLHDIDGKKHPLLLKSKALGKEVLDGLHFMASNVSVGLADILAKHYEVLEYKDNHTKEIAVYEALQHIGYPFMPIVYGTKKDSEREIYLILMERLASENMLLINSESTPEKWTLPIIKKTIDSIHLVHTNFTYETNKILSIAPFDIEKVLELYTAFVALNRKDYDYLIADDRFDELTSFINDWSTNGYQPKSKLTLIHNDFNPRNIAIRANGDPCIYDWELATYGIPQRDIFELLAFTLTPNFESSDAIDVLKHHFKQVQSLNNQDYSWSDYLYDLKLGGQAFLVSRVNFYLTGSILMNYPFIERVFATSFKILDLLKKTT
;
A
#
# COMPACT_ATOMS: atom_id res chain seq x y z
N MET A 1 4.58 35.17 46.00
CA MET A 1 3.54 34.16 46.29
C MET A 1 4.14 32.78 46.10
N LYS A 2 4.23 31.93 47.15
CA LYS A 2 4.58 30.51 46.96
C LYS A 2 3.34 29.80 46.42
N ILE A 3 3.42 29.29 45.20
CA ILE A 3 2.38 28.42 44.64
C ILE A 3 2.27 27.20 45.56
N LYS A 4 1.06 26.93 46.08
CA LYS A 4 0.81 25.74 46.90
C LYS A 4 0.76 24.54 45.95
N TYR A 5 1.83 23.77 45.89
CA TYR A 5 1.93 22.58 45.04
C TYR A 5 0.92 21.53 45.49
N GLN A 6 0.00 21.16 44.60
CA GLN A 6 -0.96 20.08 44.84
C GLN A 6 -0.31 18.75 44.48
N GLN A 7 -0.16 17.86 45.46
CA GLN A 7 0.39 16.53 45.21
C GLN A 7 -0.65 15.62 44.56
N ALA A 8 -0.19 14.72 43.69
CA ALA A 8 -1.04 13.66 43.13
C ALA A 8 -1.54 12.73 44.25
N ALA A 9 -2.82 12.37 44.21
CA ALA A 9 -3.44 11.51 45.21
C ALA A 9 -2.78 10.11 45.23
N GLY A 10 -2.51 9.58 46.43
CA GLY A 10 -1.94 8.24 46.60
C GLY A 10 -0.57 8.06 45.93
N ARG A 11 0.28 9.10 45.94
CA ARG A 11 1.62 9.08 45.34
C ARG A 11 2.43 7.85 45.81
N GLY A 12 2.91 7.06 44.86
CA GLY A 12 3.69 5.83 45.13
C GLY A 12 2.88 4.61 45.57
N LEU A 13 1.56 4.74 45.77
CA LEU A 13 0.69 3.60 46.12
C LEU A 13 0.09 2.98 44.86
N MET A 14 0.28 1.66 44.73
CA MET A 14 -0.38 0.84 43.71
C MET A 14 -1.48 -0.06 44.27
N ASN A 15 -2.59 0.56 44.67
CA ASN A 15 -3.82 -0.13 45.05
C ASN A 15 -5.05 0.56 44.40
N GLN A 16 -6.20 -0.11 44.45
CA GLN A 16 -7.43 0.35 43.80
C GLN A 16 -7.85 1.73 44.32
N THR A 17 -7.83 1.96 45.63
CA THR A 17 -8.21 3.25 46.22
C THR A 17 -7.35 4.39 45.71
N ALA A 18 -6.03 4.21 45.61
CA ALA A 18 -5.13 5.23 45.09
C ALA A 18 -5.36 5.49 43.60
N PHE A 19 -5.67 4.44 42.82
CA PHE A 19 -6.05 4.58 41.41
C PHE A 19 -7.36 5.36 41.26
N ASP A 20 -8.41 5.01 42.00
CA ASP A 20 -9.72 5.68 41.94
C ASP A 20 -9.61 7.16 42.32
N LEU A 21 -8.82 7.50 43.34
CA LEU A 21 -8.57 8.89 43.73
C LEU A 21 -7.88 9.69 42.61
N ARG A 22 -6.91 9.09 41.91
CA ARG A 22 -6.25 9.73 40.76
C ARG A 22 -7.20 9.90 39.59
N MET A 23 -8.03 8.89 39.30
CA MET A 23 -9.01 8.94 38.22
C MET A 23 -10.09 9.99 38.48
N ASN A 24 -10.64 10.04 39.70
CA ASN A 24 -11.61 11.06 40.08
C ASN A 24 -11.03 12.47 39.92
N TYR A 25 -9.77 12.68 40.31
CA TYR A 25 -9.09 13.96 40.11
C TYR A 25 -8.89 14.28 38.62
N LEU A 26 -8.42 13.31 37.82
CA LEU A 26 -8.23 13.49 36.38
C LEU A 26 -9.53 13.82 35.65
N GLU A 27 -10.65 13.22 36.06
CA GLU A 27 -11.97 13.48 35.48
C GLU A 27 -12.41 14.95 35.68
N THR A 28 -11.91 15.62 36.74
CA THR A 28 -12.12 17.07 36.93
C THR A 28 -11.29 17.92 35.96
N LEU A 29 -10.19 17.38 35.42
CA LEU A 29 -9.29 18.07 34.49
C LEU A 29 -9.61 17.77 33.03
N SER A 30 -10.06 16.55 32.74
CA SER A 30 -10.42 16.08 31.40
C SER A 30 -11.62 15.16 31.50
N LYS A 31 -12.77 15.62 30.98
CA LYS A 31 -13.99 14.83 30.91
C LYS A 31 -13.77 13.56 30.09
N ASP A 32 -14.40 12.48 30.53
CA ASP A 32 -14.46 11.15 29.93
C ASP A 32 -13.11 10.43 29.80
N ILE A 33 -12.03 10.92 30.44
CA ILE A 33 -10.70 10.29 30.35
C ILE A 33 -10.71 8.86 30.87
N SER A 34 -11.49 8.61 31.94
CA SER A 34 -11.66 7.28 32.52
C SER A 34 -12.30 6.26 31.59
N LYS A 35 -12.93 6.67 30.49
CA LYS A 35 -13.49 5.76 29.49
C LYS A 35 -12.46 5.31 28.46
N VAL A 36 -11.39 6.08 28.24
CA VAL A 36 -10.43 5.85 27.15
C VAL A 36 -9.09 5.28 27.61
N VAL A 37 -8.70 5.44 28.88
CA VAL A 37 -7.41 4.94 29.41
C VAL A 37 -7.52 3.60 30.14
N LYS A 38 -8.68 2.95 30.13
CA LYS A 38 -8.91 1.70 30.88
C LYS A 38 -8.07 0.56 30.31
N SER A 39 -7.44 -0.19 31.22
CA SER A 39 -6.79 -1.47 30.92
C SER A 39 -7.60 -2.59 31.53
N GLU A 40 -8.01 -3.57 30.71
CA GLU A 40 -8.65 -4.80 31.20
C GLU A 40 -7.65 -5.94 31.44
N SER A 41 -6.44 -5.82 30.87
CA SER A 41 -5.47 -6.92 30.79
C SER A 41 -4.36 -6.86 31.84
N ILE A 42 -4.14 -5.71 32.49
CA ILE A 42 -3.04 -5.51 33.45
C ILE A 42 -3.59 -5.30 34.85
N ALA A 43 -3.23 -6.21 35.77
CA ALA A 43 -3.55 -6.06 37.18
C ALA A 43 -2.56 -5.12 37.88
N LEU A 44 -3.05 -4.32 38.84
CA LEU A 44 -2.20 -3.36 39.59
C LEU A 44 -1.01 -4.02 40.29
N SER A 45 -1.18 -5.26 40.76
CA SER A 45 -0.12 -6.06 41.39
C SER A 45 1.02 -6.42 40.43
N GLN A 46 0.77 -6.48 39.12
CA GLN A 46 1.76 -6.82 38.11
C GLN A 46 2.67 -5.65 37.72
N ILE A 47 2.25 -4.41 38.02
CA ILE A 47 2.94 -3.17 37.62
C ILE A 47 3.49 -2.36 38.80
N GLN A 48 3.46 -2.93 40.01
CA GLN A 48 3.91 -2.24 41.23
C GLN A 48 5.34 -1.68 41.13
N ASN A 49 6.22 -2.35 40.39
CA ASN A 49 7.62 -1.95 40.18
C ASN A 49 7.90 -1.44 38.75
N ASN A 50 6.87 -1.13 37.98
CA ASN A 50 6.98 -0.72 36.59
C ASN A 50 6.64 0.77 36.39
N ILE A 51 5.74 1.31 37.21
CA ILE A 51 5.25 2.68 37.05
C ILE A 51 4.70 3.23 38.37
N GLU A 52 4.82 4.53 38.58
CA GLU A 52 4.19 5.26 39.68
C GLU A 52 2.99 6.08 39.18
N SER A 53 2.06 6.39 40.10
CA SER A 53 0.89 7.23 39.80
C SER A 53 0.10 6.71 38.59
N PHE A 54 -0.11 5.39 38.51
CA PHE A 54 -0.82 4.76 37.40
C PHE A 54 -2.24 5.31 37.24
N ILE A 55 -2.61 5.62 36.00
CA ILE A 55 -3.92 6.17 35.61
C ILE A 55 -4.55 5.39 34.45
N GLY A 56 -3.90 4.34 33.94
CA GLY A 56 -4.36 3.61 32.76
C GLY A 56 -3.23 3.26 31.80
N THR A 57 -3.61 2.79 30.61
CA THR A 57 -2.69 2.34 29.56
C THR A 57 -2.95 3.06 28.24
N VAL A 58 -1.93 3.08 27.39
CA VAL A 58 -2.06 3.46 25.97
C VAL A 58 -2.06 2.19 25.15
N GLU A 59 -3.04 2.06 24.26
CA GLU A 59 -3.08 0.97 23.28
C GLU A 59 -2.32 1.37 22.02
N ILE A 60 -1.37 0.53 21.60
CA ILE A 60 -0.62 0.69 20.35
C ILE A 60 -0.98 -0.51 19.47
N PRO A 61 -1.41 -0.31 18.21
CA PRO A 61 -1.73 -1.41 17.31
C PRO A 61 -0.57 -2.38 17.14
N LEU A 62 -0.87 -3.68 17.17
CA LEU A 62 0.10 -4.76 17.07
C LEU A 62 -0.04 -5.46 15.71
N GLY A 63 1.05 -5.54 14.96
CA GLY A 63 1.10 -6.22 13.66
C GLY A 63 1.99 -7.45 13.68
N LEU A 64 1.50 -8.56 13.12
CA LEU A 64 2.27 -9.79 12.94
C LEU A 64 3.31 -9.60 11.83
N ILE A 65 4.56 -9.96 12.12
CA ILE A 65 5.66 -9.96 11.15
C ILE A 65 6.30 -11.34 11.01
N GLY A 66 6.77 -11.64 9.80
CA GLY A 66 7.32 -12.93 9.40
C GLY A 66 6.34 -13.81 8.60
N PRO A 67 6.66 -15.10 8.41
CA PRO A 67 7.84 -15.75 8.98
C PRO A 67 9.15 -15.26 8.34
N LEU A 68 10.20 -15.17 9.13
CA LEU A 68 11.57 -14.94 8.69
C LEU A 68 12.36 -16.23 8.88
N LEU A 69 13.01 -16.72 7.82
CA LEU A 69 13.83 -17.93 7.84
C LEU A 69 15.18 -17.66 8.52
N PHE A 70 15.32 -18.13 9.75
CA PHE A 70 16.53 -18.04 10.56
C PHE A 70 17.37 -19.32 10.45
N ILE A 71 18.68 -19.18 10.28
CA ILE A 71 19.66 -20.27 10.28
C ILE A 71 20.43 -20.23 11.61
N ASP A 72 20.31 -21.30 12.40
CA ASP A 72 21.03 -21.41 13.66
C ASP A 72 22.51 -21.81 13.46
N LYS A 73 23.29 -21.77 14.54
CA LYS A 73 24.73 -22.12 14.52
C LYS A 73 25.05 -23.55 14.10
N ASN A 74 24.05 -24.43 14.02
CA ASN A 74 24.18 -25.82 13.60
C ASN A 74 23.61 -26.04 12.19
N ASN A 75 23.39 -24.96 11.42
CA ASN A 75 22.75 -24.96 10.11
C ASN A 75 21.31 -25.51 10.09
N LYS A 76 20.60 -25.44 11.23
CA LYS A 76 19.17 -25.75 11.27
C LYS A 76 18.37 -24.51 10.94
N THR A 77 17.41 -24.67 10.03
CA THR A 77 16.53 -23.61 9.58
C THR A 77 15.22 -23.58 10.37
N GLU A 78 14.75 -22.39 10.71
CA GLU A 78 13.49 -22.17 11.43
C GLU A 78 12.75 -20.96 10.86
N LEU A 79 11.44 -21.09 10.58
CA LEU A 79 10.58 -19.97 10.21
C LEU A 79 10.03 -19.29 11.46
N VAL A 80 10.52 -18.10 11.77
CA VAL A 80 10.20 -17.39 13.01
C VAL A 80 9.24 -16.23 12.77
N HIS A 81 8.17 -16.17 13.55
CA HIS A 81 7.27 -15.02 13.60
C HIS A 81 7.61 -14.11 14.78
N SER A 82 7.26 -12.84 14.65
CA SER A 82 7.28 -11.86 15.74
C SER A 82 6.09 -10.91 15.58
N ALA A 83 6.03 -9.88 16.41
CA ALA A 83 5.09 -8.78 16.25
C ALA A 83 5.81 -7.46 16.45
N ILE A 84 5.25 -6.39 15.89
CA ILE A 84 5.67 -5.02 16.20
C ILE A 84 4.47 -4.17 16.60
N ALA A 85 4.68 -3.29 17.57
CA ALA A 85 3.69 -2.31 17.98
C ALA A 85 3.99 -0.98 17.26
N THR A 86 3.08 -0.50 16.41
CA THR A 86 3.28 0.72 15.62
C THR A 86 1.97 1.39 15.23
N THR A 87 2.02 2.70 15.02
CA THR A 87 0.95 3.49 14.39
C THR A 87 1.31 3.93 12.96
N GLU A 88 2.52 3.59 12.50
CA GLU A 88 2.99 3.93 11.16
C GLU A 88 2.40 2.95 10.13
N GLY A 89 1.61 3.49 9.20
CA GLY A 89 1.09 2.73 8.07
C GLY A 89 2.23 2.18 7.19
N ALA A 90 1.99 1.03 6.56
CA ALA A 90 2.95 0.30 5.72
C ALA A 90 4.15 -0.36 6.42
N LEU A 91 4.49 -0.02 7.67
CA LEU A 91 5.68 -0.56 8.34
C LEU A 91 5.65 -2.10 8.45
N VAL A 92 4.55 -2.66 8.96
CA VAL A 92 4.34 -4.12 9.09
C VAL A 92 4.42 -4.81 7.73
N ALA A 93 3.82 -4.22 6.69
CA ALA A 93 3.84 -4.77 5.34
C ALA A 93 5.26 -4.75 4.75
N SER A 94 6.04 -3.70 5.02
CA SER A 94 7.43 -3.60 4.58
C SER A 94 8.34 -4.62 5.28
N LEU A 95 8.19 -4.79 6.60
CA LEU A 95 8.88 -5.86 7.35
C LEU A 95 8.56 -7.25 6.78
N ASN A 96 7.29 -7.53 6.48
CA ASN A 96 6.87 -8.80 5.87
C ASN A 96 7.44 -8.99 4.46
N ARG A 97 7.49 -7.94 3.65
CA ARG A 97 8.10 -7.99 2.31
C ARG A 97 9.59 -8.31 2.40
N GLY A 98 10.32 -7.66 3.30
CA GLY A 98 11.73 -7.94 3.56
C GLY A 98 11.97 -9.35 4.08
N ALA A 99 11.18 -9.79 5.07
CA ALA A 99 11.29 -11.13 5.62
C ALA A 99 11.02 -12.22 4.58
N LYS A 100 10.04 -11.98 3.70
CA LYS A 100 9.78 -12.83 2.54
C LYS A 100 10.99 -12.89 1.60
N ALA A 101 11.57 -11.76 1.22
CA ALA A 101 12.72 -11.72 0.31
C ALA A 101 13.94 -12.46 0.88
N ILE A 102 14.25 -12.26 2.16
CA ILE A 102 15.32 -12.99 2.84
C ILE A 102 15.01 -14.50 2.83
N SER A 103 13.79 -14.88 3.20
CA SER A 103 13.41 -16.30 3.33
C SER A 103 13.39 -17.03 1.98
N GLU A 104 12.91 -16.38 0.92
CA GLU A 104 12.94 -16.92 -0.45
C GLU A 104 14.37 -17.04 -1.00
N SER A 105 15.33 -16.30 -0.44
CA SER A 105 16.75 -16.35 -0.84
C SER A 105 17.61 -17.26 0.05
N GLY A 106 16.99 -18.09 0.89
CA GLY A 106 17.70 -19.07 1.72
C GLY A 106 17.80 -18.71 3.21
N GLY A 107 17.34 -17.53 3.61
CA GLY A 107 17.29 -17.09 5.01
C GLY A 107 18.45 -16.18 5.42
N PHE A 108 18.54 -15.93 6.72
CA PHE A 108 19.63 -15.15 7.32
C PHE A 108 20.31 -15.92 8.45
N GLU A 109 21.58 -15.59 8.67
CA GLU A 109 22.35 -16.01 9.84
C GLU A 109 22.81 -14.80 10.65
N ALA A 110 23.18 -15.04 11.91
CA ALA A 110 23.67 -13.97 12.77
C ALA A 110 24.62 -14.48 13.85
N HIS A 111 25.58 -13.62 14.20
CA HIS A 111 26.61 -13.84 15.19
C HIS A 111 26.57 -12.77 16.29
N ILE A 112 26.75 -13.19 17.55
CA ILE A 112 26.89 -12.28 18.69
C ILE A 112 28.36 -12.18 19.04
N VAL A 113 28.91 -10.98 18.91
CA VAL A 113 30.31 -10.68 19.21
C VAL A 113 30.51 -10.63 20.73
N HIS A 114 29.64 -9.90 21.44
CA HIS A 114 29.67 -9.82 22.89
C HIS A 114 28.34 -9.30 23.45
N GLN A 115 28.13 -9.55 24.75
CA GLN A 115 27.11 -8.90 25.56
C GLN A 115 27.82 -8.21 26.72
N LYS A 116 27.68 -6.88 26.84
CA LYS A 116 28.25 -6.13 27.95
C LYS A 116 27.50 -4.85 28.28
N MET A 117 27.43 -4.49 29.55
CA MET A 117 26.82 -3.25 30.03
C MET A 117 27.86 -2.37 30.72
N VAL A 118 27.74 -1.06 30.55
CA VAL A 118 28.72 -0.08 31.05
C VAL A 118 28.06 0.85 32.06
N ARG A 119 28.75 1.11 33.18
CA ARG A 119 28.42 2.18 34.13
C ARG A 119 29.66 3.05 34.35
N THR A 120 29.49 4.38 34.42
CA THR A 120 30.66 5.29 34.48
C THR A 120 30.57 6.28 35.64
N PRO A 121 30.90 5.89 36.87
CA PRO A 121 31.06 6.84 37.97
C PRO A 121 32.14 7.88 37.70
N MET A 122 31.98 9.05 38.32
CA MET A 122 32.90 10.19 38.23
C MET A 122 33.31 10.63 39.63
N TYR A 123 34.61 10.79 39.84
CA TYR A 123 35.25 11.22 41.08
C TYR A 123 35.93 12.57 40.89
N THR A 124 35.88 13.44 41.90
CA THR A 124 36.52 14.76 41.86
C THR A 124 37.55 14.92 42.98
N PHE A 125 38.66 15.56 42.64
CA PHE A 125 39.83 15.74 43.52
C PHE A 125 40.22 17.22 43.59
N LYS A 126 41.13 17.58 44.51
CA LYS A 126 41.64 18.95 44.62
C LYS A 126 42.65 19.25 43.51
N ARG A 127 43.46 18.25 43.11
CA ARG A 127 44.57 18.42 42.14
C ARG A 127 44.71 17.24 41.19
N LEU A 128 45.35 17.45 40.04
CA LEU A 128 45.63 16.40 39.05
C LEU A 128 46.46 15.24 39.64
N SER A 129 47.46 15.53 40.47
CA SER A 129 48.31 14.49 41.08
C SER A 129 47.52 13.48 41.91
N GLU A 130 46.44 13.93 42.54
CA GLU A 130 45.53 13.08 43.32
C GLU A 130 44.70 12.18 42.40
N SER A 131 44.25 12.70 41.26
CA SER A 131 43.57 11.92 40.22
C SER A 131 44.47 10.84 39.61
N VAL A 132 45.76 11.13 39.42
CA VAL A 132 46.75 10.14 38.95
C VAL A 132 46.98 9.07 40.01
N ALA A 133 47.16 9.44 41.28
CA ALA A 133 47.29 8.48 42.38
C ALA A 133 46.05 7.58 42.51
N PHE A 134 44.85 8.15 42.32
CA PHE A 134 43.60 7.39 42.30
C PHE A 134 43.56 6.37 41.15
N ASP A 135 43.94 6.76 39.93
CA ASP A 135 44.01 5.83 38.80
C ASP A 135 44.98 4.65 39.03
N GLU A 136 46.18 4.93 39.54
CA GLU A 136 47.16 3.90 39.90
C GLU A 136 46.63 2.94 40.99
N TRP A 137 45.91 3.49 41.97
CA TRP A 137 45.29 2.71 43.04
C TRP A 137 44.16 1.81 42.51
N ILE A 138 43.30 2.32 41.63
CA ILE A 138 42.22 1.54 41.00
C ILE A 138 42.81 0.36 40.22
N LYS A 139 43.86 0.59 39.41
CA LYS A 139 44.54 -0.47 38.66
C LYS A 139 45.13 -1.53 39.58
N SER A 140 45.77 -1.11 40.67
CA SER A 140 46.40 -2.02 41.64
C SER A 140 45.38 -2.82 42.47
N ASN A 141 44.16 -2.31 42.63
CA ASN A 141 43.11 -2.93 43.46
C ASN A 141 41.94 -3.51 42.65
N PHE A 142 42.04 -3.59 41.31
CA PHE A 142 40.97 -4.09 40.44
C PHE A 142 40.31 -5.38 40.95
N LYS A 143 41.11 -6.37 41.37
CA LYS A 143 40.58 -7.66 41.85
C LYS A 143 39.69 -7.50 43.08
N LYS A 144 40.09 -6.67 44.05
CA LYS A 144 39.28 -6.40 45.24
C LYS A 144 37.99 -5.66 44.88
N ILE A 145 38.09 -4.68 43.97
CA ILE A 145 36.92 -3.93 43.48
C ILE A 145 35.94 -4.88 42.75
N LYS A 146 36.46 -5.78 41.93
CA LYS A 146 35.69 -6.85 41.26
C LYS A 146 34.96 -7.73 42.26
N ASP A 147 35.64 -8.18 43.31
CA ASP A 147 35.03 -9.01 44.35
C ASP A 147 33.86 -8.27 45.03
N GLN A 148 34.03 -6.99 45.37
CA GLN A 148 32.97 -6.17 45.98
C GLN A 148 31.78 -5.96 45.03
N ALA A 149 32.03 -5.62 43.76
CA ALA A 149 30.97 -5.42 42.78
C ALA A 149 30.09 -6.67 42.61
N GLN A 150 30.71 -7.86 42.63
CA GLN A 150 30.04 -9.12 42.37
C GLN A 150 29.29 -9.71 43.57
N MET A 151 29.54 -9.25 44.80
CA MET A 151 28.74 -9.67 45.97
C MET A 151 27.25 -9.32 45.84
N HIS A 152 26.91 -8.36 44.98
CA HIS A 152 25.55 -7.84 44.83
C HIS A 152 24.80 -8.40 43.62
N SER A 153 25.36 -9.38 42.90
CA SER A 153 24.64 -10.07 41.82
C SER A 153 25.23 -11.44 41.50
N ASN A 154 24.36 -12.43 41.27
CA ASN A 154 24.75 -13.75 40.76
C ASN A 154 24.95 -13.78 39.23
N HIS A 155 24.66 -12.67 38.53
CA HIS A 155 24.62 -12.61 37.07
C HIS A 155 25.54 -11.55 36.47
N ALA A 156 26.05 -10.62 37.28
CA ALA A 156 26.98 -9.60 36.84
C ALA A 156 28.41 -10.09 37.01
N GLU A 157 29.20 -10.07 35.94
CA GLU A 157 30.64 -10.25 36.02
C GLU A 157 31.34 -8.95 35.64
N LEU A 158 32.18 -8.40 36.53
CA LEU A 158 33.00 -7.23 36.19
C LEU A 158 34.21 -7.67 35.36
N LEU A 159 34.25 -7.23 34.10
CA LEU A 159 35.28 -7.60 33.15
C LEU A 159 36.48 -6.64 33.22
N GLU A 160 36.20 -5.34 33.31
CA GLU A 160 37.21 -4.28 33.20
C GLU A 160 36.77 -3.01 33.95
N ILE A 161 37.74 -2.24 34.43
CA ILE A 161 37.57 -0.83 34.81
C ILE A 161 38.56 0.00 33.98
N ALA A 162 38.06 0.78 33.02
CA ALA A 162 38.87 1.71 32.25
C ALA A 162 38.75 3.13 32.81
N SER A 163 39.87 3.76 33.13
CA SER A 163 39.91 5.12 33.68
C SER A 163 40.12 6.19 32.62
N VAL A 164 39.48 7.34 32.80
CA VAL A 164 39.68 8.55 31.98
C VAL A 164 39.91 9.72 32.93
N ILE A 165 41.12 10.29 32.91
CA ILE A 165 41.51 11.43 33.74
C ILE A 165 41.34 12.73 32.94
N LEU A 166 40.57 13.66 33.49
CA LEU A 166 40.33 15.00 32.95
C LEU A 166 40.71 16.05 34.00
N GLY A 167 42.01 16.36 34.09
CA GLY A 167 42.53 17.24 35.13
C GLY A 167 42.33 16.64 36.52
N LYS A 168 41.53 17.29 37.35
CA LYS A 168 41.21 16.86 38.72
C LYS A 168 39.98 15.94 38.84
N ILE A 169 39.54 15.37 37.72
CA ILE A 169 38.34 14.55 37.60
C ILE A 169 38.73 13.20 37.01
N VAL A 170 38.23 12.10 37.58
CA VAL A 170 38.43 10.74 37.05
C VAL A 170 37.08 10.11 36.77
N HIS A 171 36.88 9.66 35.53
CA HIS A 171 35.78 8.78 35.17
C HIS A 171 36.27 7.34 35.17
N LEU A 172 35.54 6.43 35.80
CA LEU A 172 35.84 5.00 35.78
C LEU A 172 34.74 4.28 35.00
N LYS A 173 35.07 3.64 33.88
CA LYS A 173 34.14 2.86 33.07
C LYS A 173 34.17 1.41 33.55
N PHE A 174 33.18 1.05 34.36
CA PHE A 174 32.95 -0.33 34.78
C PHE A 174 32.24 -1.07 33.65
N VAL A 175 32.87 -2.12 33.12
CA VAL A 175 32.35 -2.94 32.03
C VAL A 175 31.96 -4.31 32.57
N TYR A 176 30.69 -4.67 32.47
CA TYR A 176 30.13 -5.92 32.98
C TYR A 176 29.64 -6.83 31.86
N SER A 177 29.75 -8.14 32.02
CA SER A 177 28.81 -9.08 31.38
C SER A 177 27.56 -9.23 32.26
N THR A 178 26.37 -9.31 31.66
CA THR A 178 25.09 -9.32 32.42
C THR A 178 24.18 -10.49 32.11
N SER A 179 24.71 -11.56 31.50
CA SER A 179 23.94 -12.74 31.10
C SER A 179 22.70 -12.34 30.27
N ASP A 180 21.49 -12.78 30.63
CA ASP A 180 20.25 -12.53 29.87
C ASP A 180 19.51 -11.22 30.17
N ALA A 181 19.92 -10.49 31.21
CA ALA A 181 19.32 -9.21 31.55
C ALA A 181 19.95 -8.09 30.71
N SER A 182 19.16 -7.05 30.38
CA SER A 182 19.71 -5.79 29.85
C SER A 182 20.78 -5.21 30.79
N GLY A 183 20.60 -5.38 32.11
CA GLY A 183 21.67 -5.21 33.10
C GLY A 183 21.83 -3.79 33.65
N GLN A 184 21.08 -2.79 33.18
CA GLN A 184 21.19 -1.40 33.65
C GLN A 184 21.05 -1.25 35.18
N ASN A 185 19.98 -1.78 35.79
CA ASN A 185 19.76 -1.68 37.24
C ASN A 185 20.77 -2.50 38.05
N MET A 186 21.08 -3.70 37.57
CA MET A 186 22.03 -4.61 38.21
C MET A 186 23.42 -3.98 38.28
N THR A 187 23.93 -3.46 37.16
CA THR A 187 25.24 -2.80 37.11
C THR A 187 25.29 -1.54 37.95
N THR A 188 24.18 -0.80 38.10
CA THR A 188 24.10 0.34 39.03
C THR A 188 24.30 -0.11 40.47
N SER A 189 23.63 -1.18 40.91
CA SER A 189 23.79 -1.70 42.27
C SER A 189 25.21 -2.24 42.52
N CYS A 190 25.76 -3.04 41.60
CA CYS A 190 27.14 -3.55 41.69
C CYS A 190 28.15 -2.40 41.76
N THR A 191 28.02 -1.41 40.88
CA THR A 191 28.95 -0.27 40.82
C THR A 191 28.79 0.63 42.04
N TRP A 192 27.58 0.84 42.55
CA TRP A 192 27.35 1.69 43.74
C TRP A 192 28.09 1.15 44.96
N ASN A 193 27.96 -0.14 45.24
CA ASN A 193 28.66 -0.76 46.37
C ASN A 193 30.18 -0.79 46.15
N ALA A 194 30.64 -1.02 44.92
CA ALA A 194 32.05 -0.89 44.58
C ALA A 194 32.57 0.54 44.81
N CYS A 195 31.80 1.58 44.46
CA CYS A 195 32.16 2.97 44.68
C CYS A 195 32.26 3.32 46.17
N LEU A 196 31.31 2.86 47.00
CA LEU A 196 31.36 3.07 48.44
C LEU A 196 32.62 2.42 49.05
N TRP A 197 32.95 1.21 48.60
CA TRP A 197 34.18 0.53 49.03
C TRP A 197 35.44 1.26 48.56
N ILE A 198 35.46 1.74 47.31
CA ILE A 198 36.56 2.53 46.75
C ILE A 198 36.78 3.79 47.58
N GLU A 199 35.71 4.53 47.88
CA GLU A 199 35.76 5.77 48.65
C GLU A 199 36.43 5.53 50.01
N GLU A 200 35.91 4.57 50.79
CA GLU A 200 36.46 4.24 52.10
C GLU A 200 37.92 3.77 52.03
N ASN A 201 38.25 2.85 51.13
CA ASN A 201 39.56 2.19 51.13
C ASN A 201 40.67 3.02 50.45
N PHE A 202 40.32 3.89 49.51
CA PHE A 202 41.28 4.78 48.86
C PHE A 202 41.76 5.86 49.83
N GLU A 203 40.84 6.52 50.54
CA GLU A 203 41.18 7.58 51.49
C GLU A 203 42.04 7.04 52.64
N LEU A 204 41.70 5.85 53.17
CA LEU A 204 42.48 5.16 54.19
C LEU A 204 43.90 4.80 53.72
N ALA A 205 44.05 4.34 52.48
CA ALA A 205 45.33 3.88 51.96
C ALA A 205 46.28 5.02 51.54
N THR A 206 45.75 6.18 51.16
CA THR A 206 46.54 7.24 50.53
C THR A 206 46.52 8.58 51.26
N SER A 207 45.61 8.77 52.23
CA SER A 207 45.32 10.07 52.86
C SER A 207 44.92 11.18 51.87
N ILE A 208 44.47 10.81 50.67
CA ILE A 208 43.93 11.72 49.66
C ILE A 208 42.40 11.70 49.77
N GLU A 209 41.79 12.87 49.92
CA GLU A 209 40.33 13.05 50.01
C GLU A 209 39.67 13.02 48.63
N ILE A 210 38.59 12.23 48.49
CA ILE A 210 37.65 12.31 47.37
C ILE A 210 36.63 13.39 47.71
N LEU A 211 36.63 14.48 46.94
CA LEU A 211 35.75 15.62 47.23
C LEU A 211 34.26 15.28 47.00
N ASN A 212 33.99 14.48 45.97
CA ASN A 212 32.67 14.00 45.63
C ASN A 212 32.79 12.84 44.65
N PHE A 213 31.82 11.93 44.65
CA PHE A 213 31.58 11.04 43.53
C PHE A 213 30.11 10.99 43.13
N VAL A 214 29.86 10.70 41.87
CA VAL A 214 28.52 10.39 41.35
C VAL A 214 28.55 9.06 40.63
N ILE A 215 27.46 8.31 40.71
CA ILE A 215 27.36 6.97 40.12
C ILE A 215 27.37 6.97 38.58
N GLU A 216 26.98 8.09 37.96
CA GLU A 216 26.99 8.26 36.51
C GLU A 216 27.49 9.67 36.16
N GLY A 217 28.72 9.74 35.66
CA GLY A 217 29.36 10.91 35.07
C GLY A 217 29.06 11.09 33.58
N ASN A 218 28.00 10.45 33.07
CA ASN A 218 27.53 10.46 31.68
C ASN A 218 28.46 9.77 30.66
N GLY A 219 29.49 9.05 31.13
CA GLY A 219 30.47 8.36 30.28
C GLY A 219 30.05 6.96 29.83
N ALA A 220 28.99 6.39 30.42
CA ALA A 220 28.35 5.17 29.93
C ALA A 220 27.48 5.47 28.69
N SER A 221 27.06 6.73 28.56
CA SER A 221 26.13 7.21 27.53
C SER A 221 24.77 6.50 27.57
N ASP A 222 24.33 6.06 28.75
CA ASP A 222 23.02 5.40 28.96
C ASP A 222 21.87 6.29 28.51
N LYS A 223 21.16 5.85 27.45
CA LYS A 223 20.09 6.59 26.77
C LYS A 223 20.62 7.82 26.04
N LYS A 224 21.81 7.75 25.43
CA LYS A 224 22.38 8.76 24.52
C LYS A 224 23.13 8.09 23.37
N VAL A 225 23.11 8.73 22.20
CA VAL A 225 23.98 8.33 21.08
C VAL A 225 25.43 8.68 21.40
N SER A 226 26.34 7.74 21.18
CA SER A 226 27.76 7.91 21.51
C SER A 226 28.66 7.08 20.62
N PHE A 227 29.69 7.71 20.03
CA PHE A 227 30.76 7.02 19.33
C PHE A 227 31.51 6.05 20.25
N TYR A 228 31.65 6.39 21.54
CA TYR A 228 32.27 5.49 22.50
C TYR A 228 31.49 4.19 22.59
N ALA A 229 30.16 4.26 22.74
CA ALA A 229 29.31 3.07 22.78
C ALA A 229 29.45 2.28 21.47
N MET A 230 29.35 2.94 20.31
CA MET A 230 29.49 2.27 19.00
C MET A 230 30.82 1.53 18.83
N GLN A 231 31.94 2.13 19.27
CA GLN A 231 33.28 1.53 19.13
C GLN A 231 33.56 0.46 20.20
N ASN A 232 33.13 0.72 21.43
CA ASN A 232 33.49 -0.09 22.58
C ASN A 232 32.36 -1.00 23.03
N GLY A 233 31.20 -1.01 22.39
CA GLY A 233 30.04 -1.84 22.69
C GLY A 233 29.26 -1.45 23.95
N ARG A 234 27.93 -1.52 23.86
CA ARG A 234 27.00 -1.41 25.00
C ARG A 234 25.69 -2.17 24.72
N GLY A 235 25.34 -3.14 25.55
CA GLY A 235 24.32 -4.14 25.25
C GLY A 235 24.91 -5.31 24.45
N CYS A 236 24.13 -5.84 23.53
CA CYS A 236 24.55 -6.87 22.57
C CYS A 236 25.19 -6.22 21.35
N HIS A 237 26.33 -6.77 20.92
CA HIS A 237 26.88 -6.53 19.59
C HIS A 237 26.53 -7.72 18.73
N VAL A 238 25.65 -7.51 17.75
CA VAL A 238 25.16 -8.57 16.84
C VAL A 238 25.42 -8.19 15.40
N ILE A 239 25.80 -9.16 14.59
CA ILE A 239 26.01 -9.02 13.14
C ILE A 239 25.08 -10.03 12.47
N SER A 240 24.27 -9.59 11.53
CA SER A 240 23.41 -10.48 10.72
C SER A 240 23.72 -10.31 9.25
N GLU A 241 23.65 -11.40 8.49
CA GLU A 241 23.89 -11.38 7.05
C GLU A 241 22.88 -12.24 6.29
N CYS A 242 22.68 -11.89 5.02
CA CYS A 242 21.92 -12.69 4.06
C CYS A 242 22.40 -12.44 2.64
N PHE A 243 22.06 -13.34 1.74
CA PHE A 243 22.20 -13.15 0.30
C PHE A 243 20.81 -13.03 -0.32
N LEU A 244 20.62 -12.09 -1.25
CA LEU A 244 19.40 -11.93 -2.04
C LEU A 244 19.68 -12.23 -3.49
N THR A 245 18.96 -13.18 -4.09
CA THR A 245 19.13 -13.52 -5.51
C THR A 245 18.48 -12.46 -6.41
N ASN A 246 19.01 -12.30 -7.63
CA ASN A 246 18.39 -11.41 -8.62
C ASN A 246 16.91 -11.72 -8.86
N GLU A 247 16.53 -12.99 -8.94
CA GLU A 247 15.14 -13.42 -9.12
C GLU A 247 14.24 -12.88 -8.00
N VAL A 248 14.67 -13.01 -6.74
CA VAL A 248 13.87 -12.56 -5.59
C VAL A 248 13.83 -11.03 -5.52
N ILE A 249 14.92 -10.34 -5.86
CA ILE A 249 14.95 -8.88 -5.93
C ILE A 249 13.93 -8.37 -6.97
N GLU A 250 13.89 -8.96 -8.16
CA GLU A 250 12.93 -8.57 -9.21
C GLU A 250 11.49 -8.93 -8.86
N LYS A 251 11.27 -10.16 -8.37
CA LYS A 251 9.93 -10.71 -8.11
C LYS A 251 9.30 -10.15 -6.84
N THR A 252 10.05 -10.07 -5.75
CA THR A 252 9.52 -9.72 -4.43
C THR A 252 9.77 -8.25 -4.08
N LEU A 253 10.96 -7.72 -4.41
CA LEU A 253 11.32 -6.33 -4.10
C LEU A 253 10.98 -5.35 -5.22
N ARG A 254 10.69 -5.84 -6.43
CA ARG A 254 10.25 -5.06 -7.61
C ARG A 254 11.28 -3.99 -8.02
N THR A 255 12.56 -4.35 -7.98
CA THR A 255 13.71 -3.54 -8.41
C THR A 255 14.81 -4.47 -8.92
N ASN A 256 16.04 -3.99 -9.12
CA ASN A 256 17.21 -4.81 -9.45
C ASN A 256 18.40 -4.52 -8.53
N ALA A 257 19.31 -5.49 -8.44
CA ALA A 257 20.48 -5.46 -7.55
C ALA A 257 21.38 -4.24 -7.78
N LYS A 258 21.63 -3.89 -9.05
CA LYS A 258 22.54 -2.80 -9.43
C LYS A 258 22.02 -1.44 -8.99
N GLU A 259 20.72 -1.18 -9.15
CA GLU A 259 20.10 0.07 -8.71
C GLU A 259 20.06 0.18 -7.19
N MET A 260 19.71 -0.92 -6.48
CA MET A 260 19.77 -0.97 -5.02
C MET A 260 21.17 -0.65 -4.50
N PHE A 261 22.19 -1.31 -5.04
CA PHE A 261 23.59 -1.06 -4.68
C PHE A 261 23.99 0.38 -4.97
N SER A 262 23.76 0.87 -6.20
CA SER A 262 24.16 2.23 -6.61
C SER A 262 23.49 3.31 -5.76
N SER A 263 22.18 3.19 -5.51
CA SER A 263 21.43 4.14 -4.68
C SER A 263 21.98 4.20 -3.25
N TYR A 264 22.23 3.03 -2.63
CA TYR A 264 22.82 2.94 -1.31
C TYR A 264 24.25 3.49 -1.25
N THR A 265 25.10 3.16 -2.24
CA THR A 265 26.47 3.68 -2.28
C THR A 265 26.49 5.20 -2.42
N HIS A 266 25.60 5.78 -3.23
CA HIS A 266 25.52 7.23 -3.39
C HIS A 266 25.03 7.94 -2.11
N SER A 267 24.12 7.33 -1.33
CA SER A 267 23.63 7.92 -0.09
C SER A 267 24.69 8.00 1.03
N LEU A 268 25.75 7.18 0.97
CA LEU A 268 26.84 7.21 1.94
C LEU A 268 27.50 8.60 2.05
N SER A 269 27.68 9.31 0.94
CA SER A 269 28.38 10.59 0.91
C SER A 269 27.64 11.65 1.72
N ILE A 270 26.33 11.78 1.52
CA ILE A 270 25.53 12.77 2.27
C ILE A 270 25.39 12.37 3.74
N SER A 271 25.20 11.07 4.01
CA SER A 271 25.12 10.57 5.39
C SER A 271 26.38 10.88 6.21
N ARG A 272 27.56 10.72 5.60
CA ARG A 272 28.85 11.04 6.24
C ARG A 272 29.02 12.54 6.42
N LEU A 273 28.65 13.34 5.42
CA LEU A 273 28.73 14.80 5.48
C LEU A 273 27.89 15.36 6.62
N ASP A 274 26.68 14.83 6.79
CA ASP A 274 25.71 15.27 7.82
C ASP A 274 26.00 14.67 9.20
N GLY A 275 27.02 13.80 9.32
CA GLY A 275 27.45 13.23 10.61
C GLY A 275 26.55 12.14 11.16
N MET A 276 25.85 11.39 10.30
CA MET A 276 25.03 10.26 10.72
C MET A 276 25.88 9.18 11.41
N VAL A 277 25.45 8.72 12.58
CA VAL A 277 26.17 7.71 13.38
C VAL A 277 25.67 6.32 13.02
N GLY A 278 26.49 5.58 12.25
CA GLY A 278 26.13 4.27 11.71
C GLY A 278 25.20 4.39 10.50
N HIS A 279 25.71 4.13 9.31
CA HIS A 279 24.92 4.25 8.08
C HIS A 279 23.93 3.08 7.90
N ASN A 280 22.65 3.40 7.96
CA ASN A 280 21.51 2.51 7.75
C ASN A 280 20.34 3.31 7.14
N VAL A 281 19.27 2.62 6.76
CA VAL A 281 18.11 3.19 6.05
C VAL A 281 16.92 3.42 7.00
N ASN A 282 16.56 2.42 7.80
CA ASN A 282 15.33 2.37 8.60
C ASN A 282 15.39 1.38 9.79
N VAL A 283 16.55 1.17 10.41
CA VAL A 283 16.71 0.29 11.58
C VAL A 283 15.81 0.72 12.74
N ALA A 284 15.68 2.03 12.96
CA ALA A 284 14.96 2.58 14.10
C ALA A 284 13.48 2.15 14.15
N ASN A 285 12.80 2.01 13.01
CA ASN A 285 11.40 1.60 12.99
C ASN A 285 11.23 0.14 13.43
N ALA A 286 12.15 -0.76 13.02
CA ALA A 286 12.13 -2.15 13.50
C ALA A 286 12.43 -2.22 15.00
N ILE A 287 13.48 -1.52 15.47
CA ILE A 287 13.86 -1.50 16.88
C ILE A 287 12.70 -0.97 17.74
N ALA A 288 12.12 0.18 17.39
CA ALA A 288 11.01 0.77 18.13
C ALA A 288 9.80 -0.16 18.21
N GLY A 289 9.41 -0.75 17.07
CA GLY A 289 8.26 -1.64 17.00
C GLY A 289 8.44 -2.94 17.79
N ILE A 290 9.64 -3.54 17.74
CA ILE A 290 9.96 -4.74 18.52
C ILE A 290 10.07 -4.39 20.00
N TYR A 291 10.69 -3.26 20.37
CA TYR A 291 10.85 -2.86 21.77
C TYR A 291 9.50 -2.66 22.46
N ALA A 292 8.58 -1.97 21.78
CA ALA A 292 7.24 -1.73 22.30
C ALA A 292 6.40 -3.01 22.42
N SER A 293 6.54 -3.96 21.49
CA SER A 293 5.80 -5.22 21.53
C SER A 293 6.39 -6.27 22.49
N THR A 294 7.67 -6.15 22.85
CA THR A 294 8.40 -7.13 23.69
C THR A 294 8.82 -6.59 25.05
N GLY A 295 8.35 -5.40 25.44
CA GLY A 295 8.50 -4.86 26.80
C GLY A 295 9.93 -4.41 27.14
N GLN A 296 10.68 -3.98 26.14
CA GLN A 296 12.03 -3.44 26.29
C GLN A 296 11.98 -1.97 26.75
N ASP A 297 13.12 -1.40 27.15
CA ASP A 297 13.20 0.01 27.52
C ASP A 297 13.15 0.91 26.28
N LEU A 298 12.00 1.57 26.07
CA LEU A 298 11.77 2.47 24.94
C LEU A 298 12.76 3.65 24.90
N ALA A 299 13.32 4.06 26.02
CA ALA A 299 14.32 5.12 26.05
C ALA A 299 15.70 4.65 25.57
N CYS A 300 15.86 3.36 25.25
CA CYS A 300 17.07 2.81 24.65
C CYS A 300 16.97 2.66 23.12
N ILE A 301 15.85 3.08 22.50
CA ILE A 301 15.62 2.95 21.05
C ILE A 301 16.73 3.65 20.28
N HIS A 302 17.01 4.93 20.54
CA HIS A 302 17.97 5.70 19.73
C HIS A 302 19.40 5.19 19.83
N GLU A 303 19.83 4.70 20.99
CA GLU A 303 21.17 4.09 21.13
C GLU A 303 21.24 2.70 20.49
N SER A 304 20.14 1.93 20.55
CA SER A 304 20.04 0.59 19.97
C SER A 304 19.78 0.60 18.46
N SER A 305 19.36 1.75 17.91
CA SER A 305 19.08 1.95 16.49
C SER A 305 20.32 2.38 15.69
N ILE A 306 21.48 2.48 16.33
CA ILE A 306 22.74 2.63 15.61
C ILE A 306 22.96 1.33 14.84
N GLY A 307 22.88 1.39 13.51
CA GLY A 307 23.10 0.25 12.61
C GLY A 307 24.12 0.59 11.54
N ILE A 308 24.96 -0.38 11.19
CA ILE A 308 25.90 -0.25 10.07
C ILE A 308 25.51 -1.31 9.04
N LEU A 309 24.83 -0.86 7.98
CA LEU A 309 24.51 -1.72 6.84
C LEU A 309 25.73 -1.75 5.89
N GLN A 310 25.95 -2.89 5.27
CA GLN A 310 26.91 -3.11 4.20
C GLN A 310 26.20 -3.88 3.09
N ILE A 311 26.49 -3.50 1.84
CA ILE A 311 25.91 -4.12 0.64
C ILE A 311 27.04 -4.35 -0.35
N GLU A 312 27.11 -5.56 -0.88
CA GLU A 312 28.03 -5.93 -1.96
C GLU A 312 27.24 -6.45 -3.15
N LEU A 313 27.60 -5.96 -4.34
CA LEU A 313 27.02 -6.39 -5.60
C LEU A 313 27.78 -7.61 -6.13
N THR A 314 27.05 -8.63 -6.55
CA THR A 314 27.56 -9.84 -7.20
C THR A 314 26.81 -10.09 -8.51
N ASP A 315 27.30 -11.02 -9.33
CA ASP A 315 26.60 -11.42 -10.55
C ASP A 315 25.25 -12.11 -10.26
N GLU A 316 25.13 -12.78 -9.11
CA GLU A 316 23.96 -13.57 -8.72
C GLU A 316 22.93 -12.78 -7.90
N GLY A 317 23.30 -11.58 -7.42
CA GLY A 317 22.44 -10.76 -6.57
C GLY A 317 23.21 -9.84 -5.61
N LEU A 318 22.69 -9.67 -4.38
CA LEU A 318 23.27 -8.81 -3.35
C LEU A 318 23.59 -9.59 -2.08
N TYR A 319 24.82 -9.42 -1.59
CA TYR A 319 25.16 -9.75 -0.21
C TYR A 319 24.87 -8.53 0.67
N LEU A 320 24.24 -8.76 1.83
CA LEU A 320 23.97 -7.71 2.82
C LEU A 320 24.37 -8.15 4.22
N SER A 321 24.98 -7.23 4.97
CA SER A 321 25.33 -7.41 6.38
C SER A 321 24.91 -6.19 7.20
N LEU A 322 24.28 -6.43 8.35
CA LEU A 322 23.85 -5.40 9.29
C LEU A 322 24.50 -5.62 10.65
N VAL A 323 25.25 -4.62 11.11
CA VAL A 323 25.87 -4.59 12.44
C VAL A 323 25.04 -3.76 13.40
N LEU A 324 24.54 -4.45 14.43
CA LEU A 324 23.95 -4.06 15.71
C LEU A 324 24.96 -3.76 16.85
N PRO A 325 25.80 -2.70 16.89
CA PRO A 325 26.89 -2.63 17.88
C PRO A 325 26.42 -2.42 19.33
N ASN A 326 25.26 -1.80 19.51
CA ASN A 326 24.82 -1.26 20.81
C ASN A 326 23.39 -1.68 21.20
N LEU A 327 22.99 -2.92 20.90
CA LEU A 327 21.61 -3.36 21.07
C LEU A 327 21.30 -3.66 22.55
N VAL A 328 20.64 -2.72 23.24
CA VAL A 328 20.31 -2.84 24.67
C VAL A 328 18.96 -3.53 24.86
N VAL A 329 19.01 -4.85 25.09
CA VAL A 329 17.83 -5.72 25.20
C VAL A 329 17.92 -6.68 26.38
N GLY A 330 16.78 -7.23 26.80
CA GLY A 330 16.69 -8.28 27.82
C GLY A 330 15.51 -9.22 27.57
N THR A 331 15.66 -10.48 27.97
CA THR A 331 14.58 -11.49 27.91
C THR A 331 13.96 -11.76 29.29
N VAL A 332 14.48 -11.08 30.32
CA VAL A 332 14.02 -11.10 31.71
C VAL A 332 14.06 -9.70 32.31
N GLY A 333 13.15 -9.42 33.26
CA GLY A 333 13.05 -8.15 33.97
C GLY A 333 12.38 -7.01 33.17
N GLY A 334 12.26 -5.83 33.78
CA GLY A 334 11.65 -4.66 33.15
C GLY A 334 10.18 -4.89 32.78
N GLY A 335 9.81 -4.65 31.52
CA GLY A 335 8.46 -4.86 31.01
C GLY A 335 8.21 -6.25 30.40
N THR A 336 9.22 -7.12 30.35
CA THR A 336 9.14 -8.43 29.66
C THR A 336 8.14 -9.41 30.28
N HIS A 337 7.79 -9.23 31.56
CA HIS A 337 6.81 -10.07 32.26
C HIS A 337 5.36 -9.65 32.03
N LEU A 338 5.12 -8.48 31.42
CA LEU A 338 3.76 -8.00 31.16
C LEU A 338 3.04 -8.92 30.16
N PRO A 339 1.69 -9.01 30.22
CA PRO A 339 0.94 -10.05 29.50
C PRO A 339 1.24 -10.14 28.00
N VAL A 340 1.19 -9.01 27.29
CA VAL A 340 1.46 -8.97 25.83
C VAL A 340 2.95 -9.19 25.51
N PRO A 341 3.90 -8.39 26.07
CA PRO A 341 5.34 -8.64 25.90
C PRO A 341 5.78 -10.08 26.12
N SER A 342 5.30 -10.70 27.20
CA SER A 342 5.64 -12.07 27.54
C SER A 342 5.23 -13.06 26.46
N LYS A 343 4.06 -12.85 25.83
CA LYS A 343 3.55 -13.72 24.77
C LYS A 343 4.24 -13.50 23.43
N ILE A 344 4.67 -12.28 23.11
CA ILE A 344 5.48 -12.04 21.90
C ILE A 344 6.88 -12.63 22.05
N LEU A 345 7.50 -12.53 23.23
CA LEU A 345 8.76 -13.23 23.51
C LEU A 345 8.60 -14.76 23.43
N GLU A 346 7.45 -15.30 23.85
CA GLU A 346 7.12 -16.73 23.70
C GLU A 346 6.98 -17.14 22.23
N LEU A 347 6.28 -16.32 21.42
CA LEU A 347 6.14 -16.50 19.97
C LEU A 347 7.49 -16.57 19.25
N MET A 348 8.46 -15.75 19.68
CA MET A 348 9.82 -15.75 19.11
C MET A 348 10.72 -16.88 19.65
N GLY A 349 10.26 -17.63 20.66
CA GLY A 349 11.09 -18.62 21.37
C GLY A 349 12.18 -17.98 22.26
N CYS A 350 11.97 -16.73 22.68
CA CYS A 350 12.93 -15.87 23.37
C CYS A 350 12.57 -15.52 24.83
N LYS A 351 11.50 -16.11 25.38
CA LYS A 351 11.08 -15.85 26.76
C LYS A 351 12.01 -16.55 27.78
N GLY A 352 12.49 -15.79 28.76
CA GLY A 352 13.22 -16.33 29.92
C GLY A 352 14.75 -16.32 29.78
N ALA A 353 15.43 -17.02 30.70
CA ALA A 353 16.89 -17.12 30.75
C ALA A 353 17.45 -18.03 29.63
N GLY A 354 18.69 -17.80 29.24
CA GLY A 354 19.41 -18.46 28.14
C GLY A 354 18.93 -18.07 26.74
N LYS A 355 18.25 -16.92 26.59
CA LYS A 355 17.55 -16.53 25.35
C LYS A 355 18.03 -15.23 24.74
N ILE A 356 18.89 -14.48 25.42
CA ILE A 356 19.33 -13.15 24.95
C ILE A 356 20.01 -13.20 23.58
N GLU A 357 20.86 -14.21 23.36
CA GLU A 357 21.60 -14.37 22.11
C GLU A 357 20.63 -14.57 20.93
N ARG A 358 19.66 -15.47 21.09
CA ARG A 358 18.62 -15.69 20.08
C ARG A 358 17.80 -14.43 19.84
N PHE A 359 17.40 -13.73 20.90
CA PHE A 359 16.58 -12.54 20.78
C PHE A 359 17.28 -11.44 19.99
N ALA A 360 18.53 -11.14 20.31
CA ALA A 360 19.33 -10.15 19.59
C ALA A 360 19.57 -10.53 18.12
N LYS A 361 19.80 -11.82 17.81
CA LYS A 361 19.90 -12.32 16.43
C LYS A 361 18.61 -12.11 15.63
N LEU A 362 17.46 -12.43 16.22
CA LEU A 362 16.17 -12.23 15.55
C LEU A 362 15.85 -10.74 15.34
N ILE A 363 16.19 -9.88 16.29
CA ILE A 363 16.07 -8.43 16.11
C ILE A 363 16.90 -7.96 14.92
N ALA A 364 18.16 -8.40 14.83
CA ALA A 364 19.03 -8.06 13.71
C ALA A 364 18.47 -8.54 12.36
N GLY A 365 17.92 -9.76 12.29
CA GLY A 365 17.27 -10.27 11.07
C GLY A 365 16.02 -9.50 10.65
N PHE A 366 15.15 -9.13 11.59
CA PHE A 366 13.99 -8.29 11.29
C PHE A 366 14.39 -6.85 10.95
N ALA A 367 15.44 -6.30 11.58
CA ALA A 367 16.01 -5.02 11.19
C ALA A 367 16.58 -5.07 9.76
N LEU A 368 17.32 -6.12 9.41
CA LEU A 368 17.82 -6.34 8.05
C LEU A 368 16.67 -6.46 7.03
N SER A 369 15.56 -7.09 7.43
CA SER A 369 14.34 -7.16 6.60
C SER A 369 13.78 -5.78 6.23
N ILE A 370 13.66 -4.87 7.21
CA ILE A 370 13.15 -3.51 6.92
C ILE A 370 14.15 -2.67 6.13
N GLU A 371 15.46 -2.84 6.35
CA GLU A 371 16.51 -2.18 5.54
C GLU A 371 16.33 -2.52 4.05
N ILE A 372 16.28 -3.83 3.74
CA ILE A 372 16.13 -4.35 2.37
C ILE A 372 14.87 -3.82 1.72
N SER A 373 13.73 -3.97 2.41
CA SER A 373 12.45 -3.59 1.85
C SER A 373 12.35 -2.08 1.65
N THR A 374 12.87 -1.28 2.58
CA THR A 374 12.82 0.19 2.50
C THR A 374 13.72 0.70 1.37
N LEU A 375 14.96 0.20 1.28
CA LEU A 375 15.87 0.54 0.19
C LEU A 375 15.25 0.22 -1.17
N ALA A 376 14.70 -0.99 -1.34
CA ALA A 376 14.05 -1.37 -2.58
C ALA A 376 12.84 -0.49 -2.92
N ALA A 377 12.03 -0.11 -1.93
CA ALA A 377 10.87 0.76 -2.15
C ALA A 377 11.28 2.19 -2.56
N ILE A 378 12.38 2.71 -2.01
CA ILE A 378 12.95 4.01 -2.40
C ILE A 378 13.39 3.96 -3.86
N VAL A 379 14.14 2.92 -4.23
CA VAL A 379 14.69 2.75 -5.58
C VAL A 379 13.59 2.57 -6.62
N SER A 380 12.59 1.74 -6.33
CA SER A 380 11.50 1.45 -7.28
C SER A 380 10.41 2.55 -7.34
N GLY A 381 10.58 3.68 -6.66
CA GLY A 381 9.57 4.75 -6.54
C GLY A 381 8.29 4.36 -5.79
N GLN A 382 8.24 3.16 -5.19
CA GLN A 382 7.08 2.65 -4.45
C GLN A 382 6.93 3.30 -3.07
N PHE A 383 8.01 3.87 -2.51
CA PHE A 383 8.01 4.45 -1.17
C PHE A 383 6.92 5.52 -0.99
N ALA A 384 6.87 6.53 -1.86
CA ALA A 384 5.85 7.57 -1.80
C ALA A 384 4.43 7.03 -2.03
N ARG A 385 4.26 6.08 -2.95
CA ARG A 385 2.95 5.47 -3.27
C ARG A 385 2.42 4.62 -2.11
N ALA A 386 3.27 3.83 -1.45
CA ALA A 386 2.90 3.01 -0.32
C ALA A 386 2.48 3.86 0.90
N HIS A 387 3.25 4.90 1.23
CA HIS A 387 2.88 5.84 2.29
C HIS A 387 1.61 6.63 1.96
N GLN A 388 1.35 7.00 0.69
CA GLN A 388 0.08 7.64 0.31
C GLN A 388 -1.12 6.69 0.43
N LYS A 389 -0.97 5.41 0.06
CA LYS A 389 -2.04 4.41 0.09
C LYS A 389 -2.38 3.93 1.50
N LEU A 390 -1.35 3.71 2.33
CA LEU A 390 -1.49 3.09 3.66
C LEU A 390 -1.33 4.08 4.81
N GLY A 391 -0.79 5.28 4.57
CA GLY A 391 -0.49 6.29 5.59
C GLY A 391 -1.36 7.55 5.54
N ARG A 392 -2.40 7.61 4.69
CA ARG A 392 -3.34 8.74 4.70
C ARG A 392 -4.27 8.68 5.93
N ASN A 393 -3.91 9.45 6.95
CA ASN A 393 -4.77 9.78 8.11
C ASN A 393 -5.60 11.07 7.90
N LYS A 394 -5.91 11.45 6.65
CA LYS A 394 -6.92 12.52 6.38
C LYS A 394 -8.23 11.86 5.95
N PRO A 395 -9.20 11.67 6.86
CA PRO A 395 -10.47 11.05 6.50
C PRO A 395 -11.29 12.03 5.65
N VAL A 396 -11.38 11.77 4.35
CA VAL A 396 -12.47 12.33 3.53
C VAL A 396 -13.74 11.59 3.94
N LYS A 397 -14.82 12.33 4.23
CA LYS A 397 -16.11 11.74 4.65
C LYS A 397 -16.87 11.18 3.44
N TRP A 398 -16.41 10.04 2.95
CA TRP A 398 -16.99 9.32 1.82
C TRP A 398 -18.46 8.94 2.05
N LEU A 399 -19.15 8.56 0.98
CA LEU A 399 -20.48 7.94 1.07
C LEU A 399 -20.35 6.57 1.72
N LEU A 400 -20.98 6.39 2.88
CA LEU A 400 -21.12 5.09 3.53
C LEU A 400 -22.38 4.39 3.05
N ARG A 401 -22.36 3.05 3.00
CA ARG A 401 -23.57 2.27 2.65
C ARG A 401 -24.74 2.56 3.60
N SER A 402 -24.45 2.85 4.87
CA SER A 402 -25.46 3.23 5.87
C SER A 402 -26.09 4.60 5.62
N GLU A 403 -25.49 5.47 4.79
CA GLU A 403 -26.08 6.75 4.39
C GLU A 403 -27.02 6.62 3.20
N VAL A 404 -27.02 5.47 2.50
CA VAL A 404 -27.93 5.21 1.37
C VAL A 404 -29.19 4.54 1.91
N ASP A 405 -30.10 5.35 2.45
CA ASP A 405 -31.41 4.94 2.95
C ASP A 405 -32.56 5.49 2.10
N ALA A 406 -33.80 5.26 2.52
CA ALA A 406 -34.98 5.72 1.78
C ALA A 406 -35.02 7.26 1.62
N ASP A 407 -34.60 8.01 2.63
CA ASP A 407 -34.60 9.48 2.60
C ASP A 407 -33.51 10.02 1.68
N PHE A 408 -32.34 9.38 1.68
CA PHE A 408 -31.29 9.65 0.72
C PHE A 408 -31.80 9.48 -0.71
N ILE A 409 -32.45 8.35 -1.02
CA ILE A 409 -32.97 8.10 -2.37
C ILE A 409 -34.02 9.13 -2.76
N LYS A 410 -35.01 9.41 -1.89
CA LYS A 410 -36.06 10.42 -2.13
C LYS A 410 -35.49 11.81 -2.45
N THR A 411 -34.38 12.18 -1.81
CA THR A 411 -33.75 13.50 -2.01
C THR A 411 -32.90 13.57 -3.29
N HIS A 412 -32.49 12.43 -3.85
CA HIS A 412 -31.55 12.35 -4.98
C HIS A 412 -32.17 11.80 -6.28
N VAL A 413 -33.50 11.74 -6.38
CA VAL A 413 -34.24 11.38 -7.60
C VAL A 413 -35.08 12.55 -8.16
N PRO A 414 -34.49 13.72 -8.47
CA PRO A 414 -35.24 14.91 -8.89
C PRO A 414 -36.02 14.75 -10.20
N TYR A 415 -35.71 13.73 -11.00
CA TYR A 415 -36.39 13.45 -12.27
C TYR A 415 -37.50 12.39 -12.14
N PHE A 416 -37.72 11.86 -10.94
CA PHE A 416 -38.84 10.97 -10.68
C PHE A 416 -40.10 11.79 -10.41
N HIS A 417 -41.10 11.68 -11.29
CA HIS A 417 -42.28 12.54 -11.29
C HIS A 417 -43.42 12.08 -10.37
N ALA A 418 -43.41 10.82 -9.90
CA ALA A 418 -44.42 10.30 -8.99
C ALA A 418 -43.99 10.48 -7.52
N GLU A 419 -44.95 10.55 -6.60
CA GLU A 419 -44.65 10.63 -5.17
C GLU A 419 -44.27 9.24 -4.64
N ILE A 420 -43.14 9.15 -3.91
CA ILE A 420 -42.57 7.89 -3.44
C ILE A 420 -43.17 7.52 -2.08
N SER A 421 -43.97 6.45 -2.05
CA SER A 421 -44.57 5.90 -0.82
C SER A 421 -43.54 5.14 0.02
N SER A 422 -42.71 4.30 -0.62
CA SER A 422 -41.67 3.51 0.06
C SER A 422 -40.50 3.14 -0.87
N VAL A 423 -39.37 2.79 -0.25
CA VAL A 423 -38.15 2.32 -0.93
C VAL A 423 -37.74 1.01 -0.29
N SER A 424 -37.58 -0.05 -1.09
CA SER A 424 -37.07 -1.35 -0.63
C SER A 424 -35.69 -1.59 -1.25
N PHE A 425 -34.71 -1.99 -0.43
CA PHE A 425 -33.36 -2.31 -0.92
C PHE A 425 -33.23 -3.81 -1.16
N ASN A 426 -32.69 -4.17 -2.32
CA ASN A 426 -32.53 -5.57 -2.72
C ASN A 426 -31.04 -5.94 -2.69
N ASN A 427 -30.75 -7.15 -2.22
CA ASN A 427 -29.40 -7.71 -2.19
C ASN A 427 -29.20 -8.82 -3.24
N GLU A 428 -30.12 -8.96 -4.20
CA GLU A 428 -30.03 -9.98 -5.23
C GLU A 428 -28.86 -9.68 -6.20
N ILE A 429 -28.06 -10.69 -6.49
CA ILE A 429 -26.89 -10.61 -7.39
C ILE A 429 -27.40 -10.73 -8.84
N GLU A 430 -28.20 -9.76 -9.28
CA GLU A 430 -28.71 -9.73 -10.67
C GLU A 430 -27.84 -8.89 -11.61
N VAL A 431 -27.01 -7.99 -11.05
CA VAL A 431 -26.21 -7.03 -11.85
C VAL A 431 -24.74 -7.14 -11.48
N GLU A 432 -23.93 -7.68 -12.40
CA GLU A 432 -22.46 -7.69 -12.30
C GLU A 432 -21.88 -6.29 -12.53
N ASN A 433 -20.84 -5.89 -11.80
CA ASN A 433 -20.25 -4.57 -12.05
C ASN A 433 -19.43 -4.56 -13.36
N GLY A 434 -19.25 -3.38 -13.94
CA GLY A 434 -18.27 -3.19 -15.02
C GLY A 434 -16.84 -3.52 -14.57
N ILE A 435 -15.98 -3.89 -15.52
CA ILE A 435 -14.58 -4.33 -15.28
C ILE A 435 -13.81 -3.31 -14.43
N LEU A 436 -13.91 -2.02 -14.77
CA LEU A 436 -13.22 -0.95 -14.03
C LEU A 436 -13.69 -0.85 -12.58
N THR A 437 -14.98 -1.07 -12.36
CA THR A 437 -15.59 -1.00 -11.02
C THR A 437 -15.09 -2.16 -10.16
N ASP A 438 -15.02 -3.39 -10.69
CA ASP A 438 -14.52 -4.54 -9.93
C ASP A 438 -13.02 -4.47 -9.65
N LEU A 439 -12.22 -4.00 -10.61
CA LEU A 439 -10.79 -3.75 -10.40
C LEU A 439 -10.57 -2.72 -9.28
N THR A 440 -11.37 -1.65 -9.29
CA THR A 440 -11.23 -0.56 -8.31
C THR A 440 -11.75 -0.96 -6.93
N LYS A 441 -12.81 -1.78 -6.84
CA LYS A 441 -13.31 -2.32 -5.56
C LYS A 441 -12.25 -3.11 -4.78
N LYS A 442 -11.33 -3.79 -5.46
CA LYS A 442 -10.25 -4.56 -4.81
C LYS A 442 -9.23 -3.69 -4.07
N ILE A 443 -9.20 -2.39 -4.34
CA ILE A 443 -8.16 -1.49 -3.84
C ILE A 443 -8.66 -0.31 -3.00
N THR A 444 -9.98 -0.09 -2.91
CA THR A 444 -10.59 1.02 -2.16
C THR A 444 -11.66 0.53 -1.18
N LYS A 445 -11.85 1.28 -0.09
CA LYS A 445 -12.88 1.00 0.94
C LYS A 445 -14.16 1.82 0.75
N LYS A 446 -14.23 2.67 -0.28
CA LYS A 446 -15.43 3.47 -0.60
C LYS A 446 -16.58 2.58 -1.05
N ALA A 447 -17.82 3.02 -0.81
CA ALA A 447 -19.02 2.38 -1.36
C ALA A 447 -19.14 2.68 -2.88
N ILE A 448 -18.35 1.98 -3.68
CA ILE A 448 -18.31 2.07 -5.14
C ILE A 448 -19.07 0.90 -5.75
N GLY A 449 -19.69 1.11 -6.92
CA GLY A 449 -20.42 0.09 -7.67
C GLY A 449 -21.93 0.20 -7.48
N PHE A 450 -22.62 -0.91 -7.74
CA PHE A 450 -24.08 -0.92 -7.84
C PHE A 450 -24.80 -1.12 -6.50
N ILE A 451 -25.84 -0.32 -6.30
CA ILE A 451 -26.80 -0.43 -5.21
C ILE A 451 -28.19 -0.55 -5.84
N GLN A 452 -28.91 -1.63 -5.51
CA GLN A 452 -30.22 -1.91 -6.08
C GLN A 452 -31.31 -1.57 -5.07
N ALA A 453 -32.37 -0.95 -5.55
CA ALA A 453 -33.57 -0.67 -4.77
C ALA A 453 -34.80 -0.74 -5.68
N ASP A 454 -35.99 -0.84 -5.10
CA ASP A 454 -37.25 -0.66 -5.80
C ASP A 454 -38.02 0.50 -5.16
N LEU A 455 -38.45 1.45 -5.98
CA LEU A 455 -39.31 2.54 -5.57
C LEU A 455 -40.77 2.11 -5.73
N HIS A 456 -41.60 2.40 -4.74
CA HIS A 456 -43.04 2.26 -4.84
C HIS A 456 -43.67 3.65 -4.87
N ASP A 457 -44.49 3.93 -5.88
CA ASP A 457 -45.29 5.14 -5.89
C ASP A 457 -46.51 5.02 -4.94
N ILE A 458 -47.27 6.10 -4.81
CA ILE A 458 -48.51 6.13 -4.01
C ILE A 458 -49.60 5.18 -4.54
N ASP A 459 -49.55 4.83 -5.82
CA ASP A 459 -50.48 3.90 -6.47
C ASP A 459 -50.02 2.43 -6.32
N GLY A 460 -48.90 2.20 -5.63
CA GLY A 460 -48.32 0.88 -5.38
C GLY A 460 -47.54 0.31 -6.55
N LYS A 461 -47.31 1.07 -7.63
CA LYS A 461 -46.53 0.66 -8.78
C LYS A 461 -45.05 0.59 -8.43
N LYS A 462 -44.42 -0.49 -8.84
CA LYS A 462 -42.99 -0.77 -8.63
C LYS A 462 -42.14 -0.15 -9.74
N HIS A 463 -41.09 0.57 -9.36
CA HIS A 463 -40.08 1.14 -10.24
C HIS A 463 -38.68 0.68 -9.82
N PRO A 464 -38.07 -0.28 -10.55
CA PRO A 464 -36.72 -0.77 -10.25
C PRO A 464 -35.67 0.33 -10.41
N LEU A 465 -34.86 0.55 -9.37
CA LEU A 465 -33.81 1.56 -9.28
C LEU A 465 -32.43 0.91 -9.17
N LEU A 466 -31.48 1.41 -9.96
CA LEU A 466 -30.06 1.15 -9.87
C LEU A 466 -29.33 2.45 -9.53
N LEU A 467 -28.67 2.48 -8.38
CA LEU A 467 -27.73 3.53 -8.02
C LEU A 467 -26.31 3.06 -8.35
N LYS A 468 -25.68 3.76 -9.29
CA LYS A 468 -24.30 3.55 -9.73
C LYS A 468 -23.40 4.55 -9.03
N SER A 469 -22.57 4.08 -8.09
CA SER A 469 -21.55 4.88 -7.42
C SER A 469 -20.21 4.74 -8.13
N LYS A 470 -19.66 5.86 -8.61
CA LYS A 470 -18.45 5.87 -9.46
C LYS A 470 -17.18 6.08 -8.63
N ALA A 471 -16.12 5.36 -9.03
CA ALA A 471 -14.76 5.57 -8.54
C ALA A 471 -14.13 6.82 -9.14
N LEU A 472 -13.30 7.55 -8.38
CA LEU A 472 -12.53 8.66 -8.95
C LEU A 472 -11.58 8.17 -10.06
N GLY A 473 -11.24 9.06 -10.99
CA GLY A 473 -10.28 8.74 -12.05
C GLY A 473 -8.96 8.20 -11.50
N LYS A 474 -8.42 8.80 -10.44
CA LYS A 474 -7.20 8.29 -9.79
C LYS A 474 -7.36 6.87 -9.22
N GLU A 475 -8.54 6.53 -8.69
CA GLU A 475 -8.82 5.19 -8.17
C GLU A 475 -8.95 4.17 -9.31
N VAL A 476 -9.52 4.59 -10.45
CA VAL A 476 -9.55 3.78 -11.67
C VAL A 476 -8.14 3.54 -12.20
N LEU A 477 -7.29 4.57 -12.23
CA LEU A 477 -5.87 4.43 -12.55
C LEU A 477 -5.17 3.44 -11.60
N ASP A 478 -5.39 3.55 -10.29
CA ASP A 478 -4.81 2.62 -9.33
C ASP A 478 -5.27 1.17 -9.60
N GLY A 479 -6.52 0.96 -10.04
CA GLY A 479 -7.08 -0.33 -10.42
C GLY A 479 -6.44 -0.89 -11.70
N LEU A 480 -6.29 -0.05 -12.72
CA LEU A 480 -5.60 -0.38 -13.96
C LEU A 480 -4.12 -0.67 -13.74
N HIS A 481 -3.46 0.10 -12.88
CA HIS A 481 -2.07 -0.10 -12.49
C HIS A 481 -1.89 -1.40 -11.69
N PHE A 482 -2.85 -1.75 -10.83
CA PHE A 482 -2.84 -3.05 -10.14
C PHE A 482 -2.98 -4.20 -11.13
N MET A 483 -3.88 -4.10 -12.10
CA MET A 483 -4.04 -5.08 -13.19
C MET A 483 -2.71 -5.23 -13.95
N ALA A 484 -2.17 -4.13 -14.46
CA ALA A 484 -0.94 -4.12 -15.24
C ALA A 484 0.26 -4.67 -14.45
N SER A 485 0.40 -4.34 -13.16
CA SER A 485 1.55 -4.80 -12.36
C SER A 485 1.54 -6.29 -12.02
N ASN A 486 0.38 -6.95 -12.07
CA ASN A 486 0.29 -8.41 -11.95
C ASN A 486 0.74 -9.13 -13.24
N VAL A 487 0.79 -8.41 -14.36
CA VAL A 487 1.18 -8.95 -15.66
C VAL A 487 2.61 -8.53 -16.03
N SER A 488 2.94 -7.23 -15.94
CA SER A 488 4.28 -6.68 -16.19
C SER A 488 4.50 -5.33 -15.48
N VAL A 489 5.63 -5.18 -14.80
CA VAL A 489 6.04 -3.90 -14.15
C VAL A 489 6.16 -2.78 -15.18
N GLY A 490 6.78 -3.05 -16.34
CA GLY A 490 6.95 -2.06 -17.40
C GLY A 490 5.62 -1.57 -18.00
N LEU A 491 4.63 -2.46 -18.13
CA LEU A 491 3.29 -2.08 -18.63
C LEU A 491 2.58 -1.13 -17.67
N ALA A 492 2.74 -1.34 -16.35
CA ALA A 492 2.12 -0.49 -15.35
C ALA A 492 2.64 0.95 -15.38
N ASP A 493 3.95 1.13 -15.58
CA ASP A 493 4.58 2.45 -15.70
C ASP A 493 4.17 3.16 -17.00
N ILE A 494 4.14 2.45 -18.12
CA ILE A 494 3.70 3.00 -19.42
C ILE A 494 2.21 3.39 -19.35
N LEU A 495 1.36 2.58 -18.74
CA LEU A 495 -0.06 2.90 -18.56
C LEU A 495 -0.24 4.16 -17.71
N ALA A 496 0.49 4.29 -16.60
CA ALA A 496 0.43 5.47 -15.74
C ALA A 496 0.91 6.74 -16.45
N LYS A 497 1.96 6.63 -17.28
CA LYS A 497 2.48 7.73 -18.11
C LYS A 497 1.43 8.27 -19.08
N HIS A 498 0.62 7.38 -19.67
CA HIS A 498 -0.35 7.71 -20.71
C HIS A 498 -1.78 7.91 -20.20
N TYR A 499 -2.05 7.69 -18.92
CA TYR A 499 -3.41 7.74 -18.35
C TYR A 499 -4.18 9.03 -18.67
N GLU A 500 -3.49 10.17 -18.70
CA GLU A 500 -4.11 11.49 -18.90
C GLU A 500 -4.80 11.67 -20.26
N VAL A 501 -4.49 10.81 -21.23
CA VAL A 501 -5.05 10.84 -22.59
C VAL A 501 -5.91 9.61 -22.92
N LEU A 502 -6.02 8.65 -21.99
CA LEU A 502 -6.86 7.47 -22.18
C LEU A 502 -8.34 7.78 -21.96
N GLU A 503 -9.20 6.98 -22.58
CA GLU A 503 -10.65 7.00 -22.45
C GLU A 503 -11.14 6.68 -21.03
N TYR A 504 -10.26 6.23 -20.12
CA TYR A 504 -10.59 5.97 -18.72
C TYR A 504 -10.60 7.24 -17.85
N LYS A 505 -9.92 8.30 -18.31
CA LYS A 505 -9.76 9.54 -17.54
C LYS A 505 -11.12 10.15 -17.18
N ASP A 506 -11.26 10.54 -15.92
CA ASP A 506 -12.42 11.26 -15.39
C ASP A 506 -13.77 10.58 -15.66
N ASN A 507 -13.81 9.25 -15.80
CA ASN A 507 -15.04 8.49 -16.06
C ASN A 507 -16.19 8.79 -15.09
N HIS A 508 -15.89 9.05 -13.81
CA HIS A 508 -16.86 9.48 -12.79
C HIS A 508 -17.60 10.78 -13.10
N THR A 509 -17.02 11.67 -13.90
CA THR A 509 -17.71 12.90 -14.34
C THR A 509 -18.26 12.78 -15.75
N LYS A 510 -17.54 12.09 -16.65
CA LYS A 510 -17.93 11.93 -18.05
C LYS A 510 -19.26 11.21 -18.21
N GLU A 511 -19.43 10.05 -17.58
CA GLU A 511 -20.65 9.26 -17.74
C GLU A 511 -21.89 10.05 -17.29
N ILE A 512 -21.76 10.79 -16.18
CA ILE A 512 -22.83 11.66 -15.68
C ILE A 512 -23.15 12.76 -16.71
N ALA A 513 -22.13 13.39 -17.29
CA ALA A 513 -22.32 14.43 -18.29
C ALA A 513 -23.00 13.91 -19.57
N VAL A 514 -22.71 12.67 -19.98
CA VAL A 514 -23.38 12.02 -21.12
C VAL A 514 -24.86 11.81 -20.82
N TYR A 515 -25.20 11.21 -19.67
CA TYR A 515 -26.60 11.00 -19.30
C TYR A 515 -27.40 12.31 -19.17
N GLU A 516 -26.81 13.34 -18.57
CA GLU A 516 -27.42 14.68 -18.48
C GLU A 516 -27.69 15.27 -19.88
N ALA A 517 -26.75 15.11 -20.82
CA ALA A 517 -26.89 15.58 -22.19
C ALA A 517 -27.93 14.78 -22.99
N LEU A 518 -27.94 13.44 -22.88
CA LEU A 518 -28.94 12.58 -23.52
C LEU A 518 -30.35 12.85 -23.00
N GLN A 519 -30.49 13.11 -21.70
CA GLN A 519 -31.76 13.50 -21.10
C GLN A 519 -32.26 14.84 -21.62
N HIS A 520 -31.36 15.82 -21.79
CA HIS A 520 -31.71 17.15 -22.30
C HIS A 520 -32.31 17.11 -23.71
N ILE A 521 -31.81 16.22 -24.58
CA ILE A 521 -32.34 16.04 -25.94
C ILE A 521 -33.53 15.06 -26.01
N GLY A 522 -33.97 14.52 -24.88
CA GLY A 522 -35.07 13.54 -24.83
C GLY A 522 -34.73 12.21 -25.51
N TYR A 523 -33.49 11.75 -25.43
CA TYR A 523 -33.05 10.50 -26.06
C TYR A 523 -33.79 9.28 -25.49
N PRO A 524 -34.52 8.48 -26.30
CA PRO A 524 -35.41 7.45 -25.78
C PRO A 524 -34.75 6.08 -25.54
N PHE A 525 -33.56 5.85 -26.10
CA PHE A 525 -32.90 4.53 -26.07
C PHE A 525 -31.85 4.41 -24.96
N MET A 526 -32.15 4.91 -23.76
CA MET A 526 -31.32 4.79 -22.57
C MET A 526 -32.17 4.37 -21.35
N PRO A 527 -31.55 3.91 -20.24
CA PRO A 527 -32.28 3.72 -18.99
C PRO A 527 -32.92 5.05 -18.54
N ILE A 528 -34.09 4.99 -17.92
CA ILE A 528 -34.70 6.19 -17.34
C ILE A 528 -33.77 6.71 -16.24
N VAL A 529 -33.29 7.95 -16.38
CA VAL A 529 -32.45 8.60 -15.36
C VAL A 529 -33.36 9.28 -14.35
N TYR A 530 -33.29 8.83 -13.09
CA TYR A 530 -34.04 9.41 -11.98
C TYR A 530 -33.28 10.54 -11.28
N GLY A 531 -31.95 10.54 -11.33
CA GLY A 531 -31.13 11.60 -10.76
C GLY A 531 -29.63 11.44 -10.95
N THR A 532 -28.89 12.53 -10.78
CA THR A 532 -27.42 12.54 -10.74
C THR A 532 -26.94 13.33 -9.53
N LYS A 533 -25.78 12.96 -8.96
CA LYS A 533 -25.17 13.68 -7.83
C LYS A 533 -23.67 13.81 -8.04
N LYS A 534 -23.17 15.05 -8.00
CA LYS A 534 -21.74 15.40 -7.97
C LYS A 534 -21.47 16.15 -6.67
N ASP A 535 -20.54 15.66 -5.86
CA ASP A 535 -20.07 16.29 -4.63
C ASP A 535 -18.56 16.06 -4.51
N SER A 536 -17.79 17.02 -5.02
CA SER A 536 -16.33 16.92 -5.08
C SER A 536 -15.67 16.98 -3.69
N GLU A 537 -16.30 17.60 -2.70
CA GLU A 537 -15.75 17.69 -1.33
C GLU A 537 -15.80 16.35 -0.62
N ARG A 538 -16.89 15.59 -0.83
CA ARG A 538 -17.07 14.24 -0.28
C ARG A 538 -16.61 13.12 -1.22
N GLU A 539 -16.14 13.47 -2.42
CA GLU A 539 -15.78 12.53 -3.49
C GLU A 539 -16.94 11.61 -3.91
N ILE A 540 -18.17 12.15 -3.98
CA ILE A 540 -19.40 11.39 -4.30
C ILE A 540 -19.85 11.72 -5.72
N TYR A 541 -19.93 10.68 -6.56
CA TYR A 541 -20.38 10.75 -7.95
C TYR A 541 -21.37 9.61 -8.22
N LEU A 542 -22.65 9.94 -8.33
CA LEU A 542 -23.74 8.97 -8.44
C LEU A 542 -24.60 9.20 -9.68
N ILE A 543 -25.09 8.10 -10.24
CA ILE A 543 -26.18 8.08 -11.21
C ILE A 543 -27.28 7.16 -10.66
N LEU A 544 -28.50 7.68 -10.55
CA LEU A 544 -29.69 6.96 -10.14
C LEU A 544 -30.53 6.73 -11.40
N MET A 545 -30.66 5.49 -11.83
CA MET A 545 -31.30 5.14 -13.12
C MET A 545 -32.15 3.88 -12.99
N GLU A 546 -32.98 3.61 -14.01
CA GLU A 546 -33.76 2.38 -14.14
C GLU A 546 -32.86 1.15 -14.04
N ARG A 547 -33.22 0.23 -13.15
CA ARG A 547 -32.64 -1.11 -13.12
C ARG A 547 -33.31 -1.96 -14.21
N LEU A 548 -32.52 -2.36 -15.21
CA LEU A 548 -32.99 -3.18 -16.32
C LEU A 548 -33.25 -4.62 -15.85
N ALA A 549 -34.52 -4.95 -15.62
CA ALA A 549 -34.93 -6.27 -15.14
C ALA A 549 -35.01 -7.28 -16.31
N SER A 550 -34.41 -8.46 -16.16
CA SER A 550 -34.25 -9.44 -17.23
C SER A 550 -35.58 -9.93 -17.82
N GLU A 551 -36.64 -9.99 -17.01
CA GLU A 551 -37.99 -10.37 -17.42
C GLU A 551 -38.62 -9.40 -18.43
N ASN A 552 -38.13 -8.15 -18.51
CA ASN A 552 -38.60 -7.13 -19.43
C ASN A 552 -37.68 -6.96 -20.66
N MET A 553 -36.69 -7.84 -20.81
CA MET A 553 -35.68 -7.78 -21.87
C MET A 553 -35.76 -9.00 -22.80
N LEU A 554 -35.73 -8.75 -24.11
CA LEU A 554 -35.46 -9.79 -25.10
C LEU A 554 -33.99 -10.22 -25.06
N LEU A 555 -33.08 -9.26 -24.90
CA LEU A 555 -31.63 -9.48 -24.80
C LEU A 555 -31.04 -8.58 -23.71
N ILE A 556 -30.20 -9.15 -22.86
CA ILE A 556 -29.39 -8.45 -21.85
C ILE A 556 -28.18 -9.35 -21.55
N ASN A 557 -26.98 -8.77 -21.38
CA ASN A 557 -25.72 -9.54 -21.18
C ASN A 557 -25.58 -10.70 -22.19
N SER A 558 -25.77 -10.36 -23.47
CA SER A 558 -25.88 -11.33 -24.56
C SER A 558 -24.62 -11.44 -25.40
N GLU A 559 -23.48 -10.98 -24.86
CA GLU A 559 -22.19 -10.97 -25.54
C GLU A 559 -21.71 -12.38 -25.88
N SER A 560 -22.16 -13.41 -25.18
CA SER A 560 -21.80 -14.80 -25.49
C SER A 560 -22.75 -15.49 -26.47
N THR A 561 -23.83 -14.83 -26.90
CA THR A 561 -24.90 -15.40 -27.75
C THR A 561 -25.14 -14.55 -29.01
N PRO A 562 -24.15 -14.43 -29.92
CA PRO A 562 -24.27 -13.64 -31.15
C PRO A 562 -25.43 -14.10 -32.05
N GLU A 563 -25.81 -15.38 -32.01
CA GLU A 563 -26.91 -15.95 -32.80
C GLU A 563 -28.28 -15.34 -32.49
N LYS A 564 -28.44 -14.68 -31.33
CA LYS A 564 -29.68 -13.98 -30.95
C LYS A 564 -29.80 -12.59 -31.58
N TRP A 565 -28.71 -12.03 -32.10
CA TRP A 565 -28.68 -10.70 -32.71
C TRP A 565 -29.05 -10.76 -34.19
N THR A 566 -30.35 -10.76 -34.47
CA THR A 566 -30.86 -10.76 -35.85
C THR A 566 -30.58 -9.44 -36.58
N LEU A 567 -30.52 -9.47 -37.92
CA LEU A 567 -30.29 -8.27 -38.73
C LEU A 567 -31.25 -7.09 -38.42
N PRO A 568 -32.57 -7.31 -38.21
CA PRO A 568 -33.48 -6.24 -37.80
C PRO A 568 -33.10 -5.61 -36.45
N ILE A 569 -32.68 -6.42 -35.47
CA ILE A 569 -32.22 -5.93 -34.17
C ILE A 569 -30.96 -5.09 -34.35
N ILE A 570 -29.96 -5.61 -35.07
CA ILE A 570 -28.71 -4.89 -35.33
C ILE A 570 -28.98 -3.54 -36.01
N LYS A 571 -29.79 -3.50 -37.08
CA LYS A 571 -30.14 -2.25 -37.77
C LYS A 571 -30.85 -1.25 -36.87
N LYS A 572 -31.79 -1.71 -36.04
CA LYS A 572 -32.49 -0.85 -35.08
C LYS A 572 -31.56 -0.31 -33.98
N THR A 573 -30.59 -1.12 -33.54
CA THR A 573 -29.52 -0.68 -32.63
C THR A 573 -28.63 0.38 -33.29
N ILE A 574 -28.28 0.22 -34.57
CA ILE A 574 -27.56 1.24 -35.33
C ILE A 574 -28.40 2.54 -35.43
N ASP A 575 -29.69 2.43 -35.73
CA ASP A 575 -30.59 3.59 -35.79
C ASP A 575 -30.62 4.34 -34.45
N SER A 576 -30.63 3.61 -33.33
CA SER A 576 -30.64 4.21 -32.00
C SER A 576 -29.35 4.98 -31.67
N ILE A 577 -28.17 4.44 -31.95
CA ILE A 577 -26.90 5.14 -31.68
C ILE A 577 -26.66 6.30 -32.65
N HIS A 578 -27.13 6.19 -33.89
CA HIS A 578 -26.99 7.25 -34.89
C HIS A 578 -27.66 8.56 -34.47
N LEU A 579 -28.76 8.50 -33.70
CA LEU A 579 -29.36 9.70 -33.11
C LEU A 579 -28.38 10.42 -32.17
N VAL A 580 -27.58 9.69 -31.39
CA VAL A 580 -26.52 10.29 -30.55
C VAL A 580 -25.44 10.89 -31.43
N HIS A 581 -24.96 10.14 -32.43
CA HIS A 581 -23.93 10.60 -33.36
C HIS A 581 -24.33 11.92 -34.06
N THR A 582 -25.58 12.04 -34.45
CA THR A 582 -26.10 13.23 -35.16
C THR A 582 -26.34 14.42 -34.23
N ASN A 583 -26.80 14.19 -33.01
CA ASN A 583 -27.07 15.27 -32.06
C ASN A 583 -25.81 15.83 -31.40
N PHE A 584 -24.74 15.05 -31.30
CA PHE A 584 -23.50 15.39 -30.62
C PHE A 584 -22.29 15.25 -31.55
N THR A 585 -22.08 16.23 -32.42
CA THR A 585 -20.85 16.32 -33.21
C THR A 585 -19.79 17.10 -32.44
N TYR A 586 -18.52 16.98 -32.84
CA TYR A 586 -17.46 17.76 -32.18
C TYR A 586 -17.60 19.27 -32.41
N GLU A 587 -18.34 19.66 -33.45
CA GLU A 587 -18.60 21.04 -33.85
C GLU A 587 -19.93 21.57 -33.28
N THR A 588 -20.89 20.69 -32.97
CA THR A 588 -22.27 21.05 -32.58
C THR A 588 -22.70 20.28 -31.33
N ASN A 589 -23.24 20.99 -30.33
CA ASN A 589 -23.68 20.43 -29.05
C ASN A 589 -22.58 19.63 -28.30
N LYS A 590 -21.32 20.04 -28.41
CA LYS A 590 -20.19 19.35 -27.78
C LYS A 590 -20.31 19.29 -26.24
N ILE A 591 -20.13 18.12 -25.66
CA ILE A 591 -19.96 17.91 -24.23
C ILE A 591 -18.52 18.27 -23.85
N LEU A 592 -18.32 19.40 -23.17
CA LEU A 592 -17.00 19.99 -22.93
C LEU A 592 -16.05 19.11 -22.09
N SER A 593 -16.57 18.27 -21.21
CA SER A 593 -15.79 17.36 -20.37
C SER A 593 -15.22 16.15 -21.12
N ILE A 594 -15.58 15.95 -22.39
CA ILE A 594 -15.19 14.78 -23.19
C ILE A 594 -14.22 15.20 -24.29
N ALA A 595 -13.05 14.58 -24.29
CA ALA A 595 -12.01 14.80 -25.28
C ALA A 595 -12.19 13.89 -26.52
N PRO A 596 -11.63 14.29 -27.68
CA PRO A 596 -11.45 13.38 -28.82
C PRO A 596 -10.56 12.19 -28.49
N PHE A 597 -10.85 11.07 -29.14
CA PHE A 597 -10.00 9.90 -29.12
C PHE A 597 -8.72 10.18 -29.89
N ASP A 598 -7.59 10.11 -29.20
CA ASP A 598 -6.26 10.44 -29.75
C ASP A 598 -5.34 9.24 -29.57
N ILE A 599 -5.41 8.32 -30.54
CA ILE A 599 -4.66 7.06 -30.52
C ILE A 599 -3.15 7.29 -30.69
N GLU A 600 -2.75 8.39 -31.33
CA GLU A 600 -1.36 8.70 -31.66
C GLU A 600 -0.54 9.00 -30.40
N LYS A 601 -1.16 9.59 -29.37
CA LYS A 601 -0.48 9.89 -28.10
C LYS A 601 -0.16 8.65 -27.27
N VAL A 602 -0.78 7.51 -27.58
CA VAL A 602 -0.73 6.30 -26.75
C VAL A 602 -0.17 5.08 -27.50
N LEU A 603 0.46 5.27 -28.65
CA LEU A 603 1.04 4.20 -29.48
C LEU A 603 2.07 3.35 -28.70
N GLU A 604 2.86 3.97 -27.81
CA GLU A 604 3.81 3.27 -26.93
C GLU A 604 3.09 2.25 -26.02
N LEU A 605 1.96 2.64 -25.43
CA LEU A 605 1.17 1.77 -24.57
C LEU A 605 0.59 0.60 -25.35
N TYR A 606 0.00 0.86 -26.51
CA TYR A 606 -0.58 -0.21 -27.32
C TYR A 606 0.48 -1.14 -27.93
N THR A 607 1.67 -0.63 -28.22
CA THR A 607 2.82 -1.47 -28.62
C THR A 607 3.20 -2.44 -27.49
N ALA A 608 3.22 -1.95 -26.25
CA ALA A 608 3.49 -2.80 -25.08
C ALA A 608 2.42 -3.87 -24.88
N PHE A 609 1.13 -3.53 -25.05
CA PHE A 609 0.04 -4.50 -25.01
C PHE A 609 0.15 -5.58 -26.10
N VAL A 610 0.42 -5.20 -27.35
CA VAL A 610 0.60 -6.15 -28.47
C VAL A 610 1.77 -7.09 -28.20
N ALA A 611 2.93 -6.55 -27.78
CA ALA A 611 4.12 -7.35 -27.52
C ALA A 611 3.92 -8.35 -26.37
N LEU A 612 3.13 -7.99 -25.36
CA LEU A 612 2.75 -8.87 -24.28
C LEU A 612 1.78 -9.96 -24.74
N ASN A 613 0.65 -9.56 -25.33
CA ASN A 613 -0.39 -10.49 -25.77
C ASN A 613 0.13 -11.49 -26.82
N ARG A 614 1.08 -11.08 -27.68
CA ARG A 614 1.75 -11.99 -28.62
C ARG A 614 2.37 -13.20 -27.90
N LYS A 615 2.98 -13.00 -26.73
CA LYS A 615 3.59 -14.08 -25.94
C LYS A 615 2.54 -14.96 -25.28
N ASP A 616 1.50 -14.35 -24.72
CA ASP A 616 0.49 -15.06 -23.93
C ASP A 616 -0.50 -15.85 -24.80
N TYR A 617 -0.68 -15.44 -26.06
CA TYR A 617 -1.60 -16.05 -27.02
C TYR A 617 -0.89 -16.74 -28.20
N ASP A 618 0.37 -17.11 -28.04
CA ASP A 618 1.19 -17.80 -29.05
C ASP A 618 0.49 -19.09 -29.59
N TYR A 619 -0.32 -19.75 -28.74
CA TYR A 619 -1.08 -20.95 -29.10
C TYR A 619 -2.25 -20.71 -30.07
N LEU A 620 -2.70 -19.48 -30.29
CA LEU A 620 -3.82 -19.19 -31.19
C LEU A 620 -3.47 -19.35 -32.69
N ILE A 621 -2.22 -19.69 -33.04
CA ILE A 621 -1.72 -19.78 -34.45
C ILE A 621 -2.13 -18.50 -35.22
N ALA A 622 -1.96 -17.36 -34.57
CA ALA A 622 -2.38 -16.03 -35.03
C ALA A 622 -1.21 -15.06 -35.13
N ASP A 623 0.02 -15.57 -35.31
CA ASP A 623 1.26 -14.77 -35.38
C ASP A 623 1.14 -13.61 -36.38
N ASP A 624 0.66 -13.90 -37.59
CA ASP A 624 0.44 -12.90 -38.65
C ASP A 624 -0.53 -11.78 -38.21
N ARG A 625 -1.48 -12.06 -37.31
CA ARG A 625 -2.47 -11.07 -36.85
C ARG A 625 -1.89 -10.10 -35.85
N PHE A 626 -1.02 -10.55 -34.93
CA PHE A 626 -0.31 -9.64 -34.04
C PHE A 626 0.67 -8.76 -34.82
N ASP A 627 1.30 -9.31 -35.87
CA ASP A 627 2.13 -8.53 -36.80
C ASP A 627 1.30 -7.49 -37.59
N GLU A 628 0.06 -7.82 -37.99
CA GLU A 628 -0.88 -6.83 -38.54
C GLU A 628 -1.20 -5.70 -37.53
N LEU A 629 -1.42 -6.00 -36.25
CA LEU A 629 -1.65 -4.97 -35.22
C LEU A 629 -0.43 -4.05 -35.08
N THR A 630 0.78 -4.61 -35.06
CA THR A 630 2.02 -3.82 -35.06
C THR A 630 2.13 -2.97 -36.32
N SER A 631 1.75 -3.49 -37.48
CA SER A 631 1.73 -2.72 -38.72
C SER A 631 0.76 -1.55 -38.67
N PHE A 632 -0.41 -1.69 -38.04
CA PHE A 632 -1.38 -0.58 -37.89
C PHE A 632 -0.79 0.55 -37.03
N ILE A 633 -0.14 0.20 -35.92
CA ILE A 633 0.54 1.17 -35.03
C ILE A 633 1.66 1.90 -35.79
N ASN A 634 2.48 1.18 -36.55
CA ASN A 634 3.58 1.77 -37.33
C ASN A 634 3.06 2.70 -38.44
N ASP A 635 1.96 2.32 -39.09
CA ASP A 635 1.29 3.15 -40.10
C ASP A 635 0.80 4.46 -39.49
N TRP A 636 0.11 4.43 -38.34
CA TRP A 636 -0.31 5.66 -37.65
C TRP A 636 0.86 6.49 -37.14
N SER A 637 1.95 5.86 -36.69
CA SER A 637 3.16 6.59 -36.29
C SER A 637 3.81 7.35 -37.46
N THR A 638 3.58 6.92 -38.70
CA THR A 638 4.23 7.50 -39.89
C THR A 638 3.29 8.43 -40.66
N ASN A 639 2.05 8.00 -40.85
CA ASN A 639 1.06 8.63 -41.72
C ASN A 639 -0.06 9.34 -40.93
N GLY A 640 -0.15 9.12 -39.61
CA GLY A 640 -1.17 9.69 -38.74
C GLY A 640 -2.51 8.93 -38.76
N TYR A 641 -3.34 9.18 -37.75
CA TYR A 641 -4.70 8.68 -37.65
C TYR A 641 -5.67 9.71 -38.27
N GLN A 642 -5.98 9.54 -39.55
CA GLN A 642 -6.68 10.55 -40.35
C GLN A 642 -8.10 10.11 -40.75
N PRO A 643 -9.11 10.31 -39.89
CA PRO A 643 -10.51 10.04 -40.26
C PRO A 643 -11.04 11.06 -41.27
N LYS A 644 -11.93 10.61 -42.16
CA LYS A 644 -12.61 11.45 -43.16
C LYS A 644 -13.99 11.93 -42.69
N SER A 645 -14.67 11.14 -41.88
CA SER A 645 -15.92 11.51 -41.23
C SER A 645 -15.69 12.54 -40.12
N LYS A 646 -16.68 13.42 -39.93
CA LYS A 646 -16.85 14.24 -38.73
C LYS A 646 -16.82 13.36 -37.49
N LEU A 647 -16.20 13.90 -36.46
CA LEU A 647 -16.14 13.29 -35.15
C LEU A 647 -17.47 13.52 -34.41
N THR A 648 -18.00 12.47 -33.81
CA THR A 648 -19.23 12.46 -33.03
C THR A 648 -18.99 11.85 -31.66
N LEU A 649 -19.91 12.09 -30.71
CA LEU A 649 -19.88 11.38 -29.44
C LEU A 649 -20.14 9.89 -29.70
N ILE A 650 -19.09 9.08 -29.59
CA ILE A 650 -19.18 7.62 -29.70
C ILE A 650 -19.25 7.00 -28.31
N HIS A 651 -19.88 5.84 -28.21
CA HIS A 651 -19.93 5.08 -26.96
C HIS A 651 -18.54 4.49 -26.62
N ASN A 652 -17.79 4.06 -27.63
CA ASN A 652 -16.44 3.48 -27.52
C ASN A 652 -16.36 2.22 -26.62
N ASP A 653 -17.51 1.61 -26.37
CA ASP A 653 -17.70 0.30 -25.73
C ASP A 653 -19.05 -0.28 -26.20
N PHE A 654 -19.36 -0.09 -27.50
CA PHE A 654 -20.70 -0.31 -28.07
C PHE A 654 -20.94 -1.78 -28.40
N ASN A 655 -21.16 -2.60 -27.38
CA ASN A 655 -21.30 -4.04 -27.51
C ASN A 655 -22.46 -4.59 -26.64
N PRO A 656 -22.88 -5.86 -26.84
CA PRO A 656 -24.03 -6.48 -26.14
C PRO A 656 -23.96 -6.56 -24.61
N ARG A 657 -22.84 -6.18 -23.97
CA ARG A 657 -22.75 -6.01 -22.51
C ARG A 657 -23.37 -4.70 -22.04
N ASN A 658 -23.35 -3.70 -22.93
CA ASN A 658 -23.75 -2.32 -22.69
C ASN A 658 -25.02 -1.94 -23.47
N ILE A 659 -25.65 -2.94 -24.10
CA ILE A 659 -26.87 -2.78 -24.90
C ILE A 659 -27.84 -3.90 -24.52
N ALA A 660 -29.02 -3.52 -24.04
CA ALA A 660 -30.15 -4.41 -23.86
C ALA A 660 -31.20 -4.16 -24.94
N ILE A 661 -31.99 -5.18 -25.28
CA ILE A 661 -33.16 -5.05 -26.14
C ILE A 661 -34.39 -5.28 -25.28
N ARG A 662 -35.26 -4.28 -25.18
CA ARG A 662 -36.51 -4.33 -24.40
C ARG A 662 -37.52 -5.29 -25.04
N ALA A 663 -38.51 -5.74 -24.27
CA ALA A 663 -39.61 -6.60 -24.74
C ALA A 663 -40.35 -6.06 -25.98
N ASN A 664 -40.41 -4.74 -26.15
CA ASN A 664 -40.99 -4.08 -27.32
C ASN A 664 -40.04 -4.02 -28.54
N GLY A 665 -38.84 -4.60 -28.43
CA GLY A 665 -37.80 -4.61 -29.44
C GLY A 665 -36.97 -3.32 -29.50
N ASP A 666 -37.14 -2.36 -28.60
CA ASP A 666 -36.32 -1.14 -28.58
C ASP A 666 -34.95 -1.39 -27.93
N PRO A 667 -33.86 -0.85 -28.49
CA PRO A 667 -32.56 -0.84 -27.83
C PRO A 667 -32.56 0.04 -26.57
N CYS A 668 -31.76 -0.33 -25.60
CA CYS A 668 -31.45 0.44 -24.40
C CYS A 668 -29.94 0.44 -24.21
N ILE A 669 -29.30 1.59 -24.44
CA ILE A 669 -27.85 1.77 -24.45
C ILE A 669 -27.44 2.39 -23.11
N TYR A 670 -26.50 1.75 -22.42
CA TYR A 670 -26.08 2.13 -21.08
C TYR A 670 -24.57 1.92 -20.87
N ASP A 671 -24.03 2.45 -19.77
CA ASP A 671 -22.60 2.40 -19.44
C ASP A 671 -21.70 3.24 -20.36
N TRP A 672 -21.99 4.54 -20.43
CA TRP A 672 -21.26 5.52 -21.23
C TRP A 672 -19.89 5.93 -20.63
N GLU A 673 -19.26 5.07 -19.83
CA GLU A 673 -18.06 5.43 -19.05
C GLU A 673 -16.81 5.68 -19.91
N LEU A 674 -16.77 5.11 -21.10
CA LEU A 674 -15.66 5.23 -22.07
C LEU A 674 -15.96 6.19 -23.23
N ALA A 675 -17.08 6.90 -23.17
CA ALA A 675 -17.50 7.80 -24.22
C ALA A 675 -16.42 8.84 -24.57
N THR A 676 -16.23 9.07 -25.87
CA THR A 676 -15.22 9.97 -26.43
C THR A 676 -15.72 10.55 -27.76
N TYR A 677 -15.07 11.58 -28.27
CA TYR A 677 -15.34 12.06 -29.64
C TYR A 677 -14.49 11.28 -30.64
N GLY A 678 -15.13 10.57 -31.56
CA GLY A 678 -14.47 9.71 -32.54
C GLY A 678 -15.33 9.53 -33.80
N ILE A 679 -14.89 8.66 -34.70
CA ILE A 679 -15.68 8.33 -35.90
C ILE A 679 -16.83 7.38 -35.56
N PRO A 680 -18.07 7.62 -36.03
CA PRO A 680 -19.24 6.81 -35.67
C PRO A 680 -19.11 5.33 -36.06
N GLN A 681 -18.32 5.04 -37.10
CA GLN A 681 -18.00 3.68 -37.55
C GLN A 681 -17.30 2.84 -36.48
N ARG A 682 -16.60 3.47 -35.52
CA ARG A 682 -15.92 2.77 -34.42
C ARG A 682 -16.90 1.98 -33.54
N ASP A 683 -18.06 2.56 -33.24
CA ASP A 683 -19.13 1.88 -32.48
C ASP A 683 -19.73 0.74 -33.31
N ILE A 684 -19.98 0.97 -34.61
CA ILE A 684 -20.62 -0.03 -35.47
C ILE A 684 -19.71 -1.24 -35.71
N PHE A 685 -18.41 -1.01 -35.90
CA PHE A 685 -17.44 -2.09 -36.03
C PHE A 685 -17.45 -2.99 -34.78
N GLU A 686 -17.44 -2.38 -33.60
CA GLU A 686 -17.46 -3.11 -32.32
C GLU A 686 -18.77 -3.89 -32.13
N LEU A 687 -19.93 -3.28 -32.42
CA LEU A 687 -21.21 -3.99 -32.39
C LEU A 687 -21.16 -5.24 -33.28
N LEU A 688 -20.70 -5.10 -34.52
CA LEU A 688 -20.60 -6.22 -35.47
C LEU A 688 -19.60 -7.29 -35.01
N ALA A 689 -18.46 -6.89 -34.44
CA ALA A 689 -17.47 -7.84 -33.91
C ALA A 689 -18.03 -8.74 -32.81
N PHE A 690 -18.99 -8.23 -32.02
CA PHE A 690 -19.66 -9.00 -30.97
C PHE A 690 -20.91 -9.76 -31.44
N THR A 691 -21.65 -9.21 -32.39
CA THR A 691 -23.00 -9.72 -32.76
C THR A 691 -23.00 -10.62 -33.99
N LEU A 692 -22.00 -10.51 -34.87
CA LEU A 692 -21.86 -11.44 -35.99
C LEU A 692 -21.31 -12.79 -35.51
N THR A 693 -21.90 -13.87 -36.02
CA THR A 693 -21.39 -15.22 -35.77
C THR A 693 -20.09 -15.43 -36.55
N PRO A 694 -19.15 -16.29 -36.11
CA PRO A 694 -17.90 -16.55 -36.83
C PRO A 694 -18.09 -16.96 -38.30
N ASN A 695 -19.24 -17.56 -38.63
CA ASN A 695 -19.62 -18.01 -39.96
C ASN A 695 -20.59 -17.06 -40.69
N PHE A 696 -20.62 -15.77 -40.33
CA PHE A 696 -21.50 -14.80 -41.00
C PHE A 696 -21.26 -14.73 -42.52
N GLU A 697 -22.34 -14.55 -43.28
CA GLU A 697 -22.34 -14.34 -44.72
C GLU A 697 -21.92 -12.91 -45.06
N SER A 698 -21.05 -12.75 -46.07
CA SER A 698 -20.51 -11.43 -46.43
C SER A 698 -21.59 -10.45 -46.90
N SER A 699 -22.68 -10.95 -47.51
CA SER A 699 -23.82 -10.14 -47.94
C SER A 699 -24.53 -9.45 -46.78
N ASP A 700 -24.67 -10.15 -45.65
CA ASP A 700 -25.41 -9.68 -44.48
C ASP A 700 -24.65 -8.56 -43.77
N ALA A 701 -23.33 -8.74 -43.62
CA ALA A 701 -22.46 -7.68 -43.11
C ALA A 701 -22.49 -6.44 -44.02
N ILE A 702 -22.38 -6.61 -45.35
CA ILE A 702 -22.43 -5.49 -46.30
C ILE A 702 -23.79 -4.77 -46.25
N ASP A 703 -24.90 -5.50 -46.10
CA ASP A 703 -26.24 -4.91 -46.01
C ASP A 703 -26.38 -4.01 -44.76
N VAL A 704 -25.86 -4.45 -43.61
CA VAL A 704 -25.83 -3.63 -42.39
C VAL A 704 -24.91 -2.40 -42.56
N LEU A 705 -23.74 -2.58 -43.16
CA LEU A 705 -22.82 -1.47 -43.40
C LEU A 705 -23.40 -0.43 -44.38
N LYS A 706 -24.12 -0.87 -45.42
CA LYS A 706 -24.83 0.03 -46.34
C LYS A 706 -25.99 0.77 -45.65
N HIS A 707 -26.66 0.13 -44.69
CA HIS A 707 -27.68 0.77 -43.86
C HIS A 707 -27.08 1.93 -43.05
N HIS A 708 -25.98 1.69 -42.33
CA HIS A 708 -25.28 2.74 -41.57
C HIS A 708 -24.67 3.81 -42.47
N PHE A 709 -24.13 3.46 -43.64
CA PHE A 709 -23.57 4.46 -44.58
C PHE A 709 -24.60 5.52 -45.00
N LYS A 710 -25.85 5.13 -45.28
CA LYS A 710 -26.91 6.09 -45.63
C LYS A 710 -27.13 7.14 -44.53
N GLN A 711 -26.98 6.73 -43.28
CA GLN A 711 -27.11 7.59 -42.11
C GLN A 711 -25.90 8.52 -41.95
N VAL A 712 -24.69 7.96 -41.99
CA VAL A 712 -23.45 8.74 -41.87
C VAL A 712 -23.23 9.71 -43.04
N GLN A 713 -23.73 9.39 -44.23
CA GLN A 713 -23.68 10.31 -45.37
C GLN A 713 -24.46 11.61 -45.07
N SER A 714 -25.55 11.53 -44.32
CA SER A 714 -26.31 12.72 -43.91
C SER A 714 -25.54 13.61 -42.92
N LEU A 715 -24.62 13.03 -42.14
CA LEU A 715 -23.77 13.72 -41.16
C LEU A 715 -22.64 14.53 -41.83
N ASN A 716 -22.06 13.99 -42.92
CA ASN A 716 -20.79 14.43 -43.52
C ASN A 716 -20.92 15.26 -44.80
N ASN A 717 -22.15 15.54 -45.25
CA ASN A 717 -22.50 16.13 -46.55
C ASN A 717 -22.43 15.13 -47.74
N GLN A 718 -22.95 15.51 -48.91
CA GLN A 718 -23.12 14.60 -50.06
C GLN A 718 -21.80 14.08 -50.69
N ASP A 719 -20.66 14.73 -50.43
CA ASP A 719 -19.36 14.33 -50.97
C ASP A 719 -18.74 13.12 -50.24
N TYR A 720 -19.32 12.70 -49.10
CA TYR A 720 -18.85 11.52 -48.37
C TYR A 720 -19.26 10.22 -49.09
N SER A 721 -18.27 9.59 -49.72
CA SER A 721 -18.47 8.43 -50.59
C SER A 721 -18.51 7.11 -49.83
N TRP A 722 -19.01 6.05 -50.47
CA TRP A 722 -18.93 4.69 -49.91
C TRP A 722 -17.48 4.24 -49.66
N SER A 723 -16.53 4.68 -50.50
CA SER A 723 -15.10 4.42 -50.28
C SER A 723 -14.56 5.14 -49.03
N ASP A 724 -15.01 6.36 -48.75
CA ASP A 724 -14.61 7.08 -47.53
C ASP A 724 -15.19 6.40 -46.28
N TYR A 725 -16.43 5.91 -46.38
CA TYR A 725 -17.05 5.10 -45.33
C TYR A 725 -16.29 3.82 -45.03
N LEU A 726 -15.91 3.05 -46.07
CA LEU A 726 -15.13 1.83 -45.89
C LEU A 726 -13.75 2.11 -45.30
N TYR A 727 -13.12 3.21 -45.69
CA TYR A 727 -11.86 3.67 -45.12
C TYR A 727 -11.99 3.99 -43.62
N ASP A 728 -12.97 4.80 -43.22
CA ASP A 728 -13.20 5.13 -41.82
C ASP A 728 -13.61 3.91 -40.99
N LEU A 729 -14.40 3.00 -41.56
CA LEU A 729 -14.76 1.75 -40.90
C LEU A 729 -13.54 0.86 -40.66
N LYS A 730 -12.64 0.74 -41.64
CA LYS A 730 -11.37 0.04 -41.47
C LYS A 730 -10.54 0.70 -40.38
N LEU A 731 -10.42 2.02 -40.40
CA LEU A 731 -9.66 2.79 -39.42
C LEU A 731 -10.21 2.59 -38.00
N GLY A 732 -11.53 2.65 -37.84
CA GLY A 732 -12.21 2.40 -36.56
C GLY A 732 -12.06 0.96 -36.06
N GLY A 733 -12.10 -0.03 -36.97
CA GLY A 733 -11.88 -1.43 -36.62
C GLY A 733 -10.44 -1.75 -36.21
N GLN A 734 -9.46 -1.14 -36.88
CA GLN A 734 -8.05 -1.21 -36.48
C GLN A 734 -7.87 -0.60 -35.09
N ALA A 735 -8.44 0.59 -34.83
CA ALA A 735 -8.38 1.22 -33.52
C ALA A 735 -9.02 0.35 -32.43
N PHE A 736 -10.19 -0.25 -32.69
CA PHE A 736 -10.85 -1.19 -31.77
C PHE A 736 -9.97 -2.38 -31.38
N LEU A 737 -9.32 -3.00 -32.37
CA LEU A 737 -8.42 -4.13 -32.14
C LEU A 737 -7.20 -3.73 -31.32
N VAL A 738 -6.56 -2.61 -31.68
CA VAL A 738 -5.33 -2.14 -31.05
C VAL A 738 -5.57 -1.67 -29.60
N SER A 739 -6.71 -1.04 -29.32
CA SER A 739 -7.03 -0.54 -27.98
C SER A 739 -7.82 -1.55 -27.14
N ARG A 740 -9.10 -1.77 -27.45
CA ARG A 740 -10.05 -2.50 -26.60
C ARG A 740 -9.80 -4.01 -26.58
N VAL A 741 -9.62 -4.62 -27.75
CA VAL A 741 -9.43 -6.07 -27.83
C VAL A 741 -8.12 -6.48 -27.18
N ASN A 742 -7.03 -5.74 -27.42
CA ASN A 742 -5.76 -5.93 -26.71
C ASN A 742 -5.89 -5.77 -25.20
N PHE A 743 -6.63 -4.74 -24.74
CA PHE A 743 -6.87 -4.56 -23.32
C PHE A 743 -7.61 -5.75 -22.70
N TYR A 744 -8.64 -6.27 -23.38
CA TYR A 744 -9.36 -7.46 -22.92
C TYR A 744 -8.48 -8.70 -22.90
N LEU A 745 -7.64 -8.94 -23.92
CA LEU A 745 -6.71 -10.07 -23.98
C LEU A 745 -5.73 -10.05 -22.79
N THR A 746 -5.16 -8.90 -22.48
CA THR A 746 -4.29 -8.75 -21.30
C THR A 746 -5.07 -8.93 -20.00
N GLY A 747 -6.30 -8.39 -19.94
CA GLY A 747 -7.19 -8.58 -18.80
C GLY A 747 -7.59 -10.03 -18.56
N SER A 748 -7.64 -10.87 -19.61
CA SER A 748 -8.07 -12.26 -19.48
C SER A 748 -7.12 -13.15 -18.68
N ILE A 749 -5.86 -12.72 -18.52
CA ILE A 749 -4.88 -13.35 -17.64
C ILE A 749 -5.39 -13.36 -16.18
N LEU A 750 -6.20 -12.36 -15.81
CA LEU A 750 -6.69 -12.16 -14.45
C LEU A 750 -8.18 -12.49 -14.29
N MET A 751 -8.99 -12.40 -15.35
CA MET A 751 -10.43 -12.69 -15.33
C MET A 751 -10.88 -13.43 -16.59
N ASN A 752 -11.69 -14.49 -16.47
CA ASN A 752 -12.10 -15.25 -17.65
C ASN A 752 -13.10 -14.45 -18.53
N TYR A 753 -12.74 -14.19 -19.78
CA TYR A 753 -13.63 -13.57 -20.79
C TYR A 753 -13.94 -14.56 -21.92
N PRO A 754 -15.03 -15.32 -21.85
CA PRO A 754 -15.30 -16.43 -22.78
C PRO A 754 -15.55 -15.98 -24.22
N PHE A 755 -15.79 -14.69 -24.45
CA PHE A 755 -16.08 -14.13 -25.77
C PHE A 755 -14.85 -13.61 -26.51
N ILE A 756 -13.71 -13.39 -25.84
CA ILE A 756 -12.62 -12.54 -26.39
C ILE A 756 -11.98 -13.13 -27.64
N GLU A 757 -11.70 -14.44 -27.65
CA GLU A 757 -11.12 -15.12 -28.81
C GLU A 757 -12.04 -15.04 -30.03
N ARG A 758 -13.36 -15.19 -29.81
CA ARG A 758 -14.36 -15.08 -30.86
C ARG A 758 -14.40 -13.65 -31.42
N VAL A 759 -14.42 -12.64 -30.54
CA VAL A 759 -14.43 -11.23 -30.96
C VAL A 759 -13.16 -10.88 -31.73
N PHE A 760 -12.00 -11.37 -31.31
CA PHE A 760 -10.74 -11.20 -32.02
C PHE A 760 -10.81 -11.80 -33.43
N ALA A 761 -11.25 -13.05 -33.56
CA ALA A 761 -11.39 -13.72 -34.86
C ALA A 761 -12.42 -13.05 -35.78
N THR A 762 -13.61 -12.70 -35.26
CA THR A 762 -14.65 -12.02 -36.02
C THR A 762 -14.19 -10.65 -36.50
N SER A 763 -13.46 -9.89 -35.68
CA SER A 763 -12.92 -8.56 -36.04
C SER A 763 -11.98 -8.65 -37.26
N PHE A 764 -11.04 -9.60 -37.27
CA PHE A 764 -10.16 -9.78 -38.42
C PHE A 764 -10.91 -10.28 -39.66
N LYS A 765 -11.93 -11.13 -39.50
CA LYS A 765 -12.79 -11.54 -40.62
C LYS A 765 -13.53 -10.36 -41.25
N ILE A 766 -14.01 -9.41 -40.43
CA ILE A 766 -14.62 -8.17 -40.93
C ILE A 766 -13.56 -7.33 -41.67
N LEU A 767 -12.35 -7.14 -41.12
CA LEU A 767 -11.28 -6.41 -41.82
C LEU A 767 -10.90 -7.04 -43.16
N ASP A 768 -10.80 -8.37 -43.23
CA ASP A 768 -10.47 -9.08 -44.47
C ASP A 768 -11.60 -8.97 -45.52
N LEU A 769 -12.86 -8.90 -45.09
CA LEU A 769 -13.98 -8.58 -45.97
C LEU A 769 -13.83 -7.16 -46.56
N LEU A 770 -13.44 -6.18 -45.73
CA LEU A 770 -13.23 -4.81 -46.20
C LEU A 770 -12.11 -4.74 -47.22
N LYS A 771 -10.99 -5.45 -47.01
CA LYS A 771 -9.86 -5.52 -47.97
C LYS A 771 -10.27 -6.06 -49.36
N LYS A 772 -11.31 -6.89 -49.44
CA LYS A 772 -11.83 -7.45 -50.72
C LYS A 772 -12.86 -6.54 -51.41
N THR A 773 -13.41 -5.57 -50.67
CA THR A 773 -14.53 -4.72 -51.10
C THR A 773 -14.07 -3.30 -51.45
N THR A 774 -12.91 -2.88 -50.94
CA THR A 774 -12.10 -1.73 -51.39
C THR A 774 -11.21 -2.10 -52.56
#